data_AF-A0A222SFX9-F1
#
_entry.id   AF-A0A222SFX9-F1
#
_cell.length_a   1.000
_cell.length_b   1.000
_cell.length_c   1.000
_cell.angle_alpha   90.00
_cell.angle_beta   90.00
_cell.angle_gamma   90.00
#
_symmetry.space_group_name_H-M   'P 1'
#
loop_
_entity.id
_entity.type
_entity.pdbx_description
1 polymer ?
#
loop_
_entity_poly.entity_id
_entity_poly.type
_entity_poly.pdbx_seq_one_letter_code
_entity_poly.pdbx_strand_id
1 'polypeptide(L)'
;MISLLKKYGKKIIDIPYSAKELTRIPYCYEDLPAENFKLTPDYDSLDARAKVIVDTAVLKHKNNYIMNNNGARNRALAEGIKMAEWIFPWDGNCFITDGAWENITQRIDRCSHLKYHIVPMERVQDNDALLVKNFKANPFEEPQVIFRRDAELRFDESLMYGLKPKIDLLKRLGVPGIWDKWKNLYPWKTHEVRFEPGAFSYCWTGWVARLFSGNLEQELSAHERAINREKGIVAFIRNEDRKELFSDFNKDSLAYYCEDTIISLRRGCGNDSLDDFSKSLSALEKNAEEFLAHPLYSVTEKTTVPPSGNIKDYWHPAPYAWPNPDTPDGLPYIHKDGLRVPGTRMYEAQSNKYDRTAIQRVFDETTALSLAGYVFSKPAYTEKAAKLIRRWFIDEKTAMNPHLTYSQVVMGKNQNRGTASGLIETKDMYFFLDAVRLVKKSHFWCEDDEKKILEWCKSFLAWLNNSDQGRQEVAANNNHGVAFDLQTYALAAFIGDVEQMYEILLRALSRMKGHVDKNGMQSHEMTRTTTAHYTAFNLHLWFNLSVLLRRTAGLNLFNEERDYDGVKFNPLKKAASWVLGRAAGDWPFKQIDEFDKERYQHLYHTVSRYSPAIREKFQGVIKSFSESKVVFFPHDGIAPFWTLQG
;
A
#
# COMPACT_ATOMS: atom_id res chain seq x y z
N MET A 1 -18.52 1.81 -31.07
CA MET A 1 -19.26 0.54 -31.26
C MET A 1 -20.65 0.54 -30.63
N ILE A 2 -20.81 0.80 -29.32
CA ILE A 2 -22.15 0.80 -28.66
C ILE A 2 -23.14 1.74 -29.35
N SER A 3 -22.74 2.98 -29.68
CA SER A 3 -23.59 3.92 -30.43
C SER A 3 -23.99 3.40 -31.81
N LEU A 4 -23.12 2.62 -32.46
CA LEU A 4 -23.42 1.98 -33.75
C LEU A 4 -24.48 0.89 -33.56
N LEU A 5 -24.32 0.01 -32.56
CA LEU A 5 -25.30 -1.03 -32.23
C LEU A 5 -26.68 -0.41 -31.91
N LYS A 6 -26.70 0.69 -31.14
CA LYS A 6 -27.92 1.47 -30.86
C LYS A 6 -28.53 2.06 -32.13
N LYS A 7 -27.72 2.66 -33.01
CA LYS A 7 -28.18 3.22 -34.31
C LYS A 7 -28.87 2.17 -35.18
N TYR A 8 -28.41 0.92 -35.15
CA TYR A 8 -28.99 -0.19 -35.91
C TYR A 8 -30.02 -1.02 -35.12
N GLY A 9 -30.53 -0.49 -34.01
CA GLY A 9 -31.60 -1.14 -33.22
C GLY A 9 -31.21 -2.51 -32.65
N LYS A 10 -29.91 -2.79 -32.46
CA LYS A 10 -29.44 -4.06 -31.92
C LYS A 10 -29.66 -4.10 -30.41
N LYS A 11 -30.10 -5.26 -29.91
CA LYS A 11 -30.24 -5.51 -28.46
C LYS A 11 -28.86 -5.53 -27.82
N ILE A 12 -28.70 -4.78 -26.75
CA ILE A 12 -27.48 -4.69 -25.95
C ILE A 12 -27.81 -5.14 -24.53
N ILE A 13 -26.88 -5.87 -23.92
CA ILE A 13 -26.96 -6.29 -22.53
C ILE A 13 -25.80 -5.62 -21.80
N ASP A 14 -26.13 -4.68 -20.93
CA ASP A 14 -25.13 -3.97 -20.14
C ASP A 14 -24.82 -4.79 -18.87
N ILE A 15 -23.54 -5.04 -18.63
CA ILE A 15 -23.05 -5.60 -17.37
C ILE A 15 -22.66 -4.39 -16.49
N PRO A 16 -23.29 -4.21 -15.32
CA PRO A 16 -23.05 -3.03 -14.50
C PRO A 16 -21.61 -2.99 -13.99
N TYR A 17 -21.06 -1.78 -13.93
CA TYR A 17 -19.75 -1.48 -13.34
C TYR A 17 -19.91 -0.41 -12.26
N SER A 18 -19.19 -0.59 -11.15
CA SER A 18 -19.15 0.36 -10.03
C SER A 18 -17.71 0.61 -9.62
N ALA A 19 -17.25 1.85 -9.77
CA ALA A 19 -15.93 2.27 -9.29
C ALA A 19 -15.79 2.03 -7.77
N LYS A 20 -16.85 2.30 -7.00
CA LYS A 20 -16.89 2.04 -5.55
C LYS A 20 -16.77 0.56 -5.18
N GLU A 21 -17.21 -0.33 -6.06
CA GLU A 21 -17.04 -1.77 -5.85
C GLU A 21 -15.61 -2.19 -6.18
N LEU A 22 -15.00 -1.63 -7.25
CA LEU A 22 -13.60 -1.88 -7.62
C LEU A 22 -12.65 -1.66 -6.42
N THR A 23 -12.84 -0.59 -5.65
CA THR A 23 -11.98 -0.28 -4.50
C THR A 23 -12.12 -1.26 -3.35
N ARG A 24 -13.27 -1.94 -3.23
CA ARG A 24 -13.54 -2.97 -2.21
C ARG A 24 -13.00 -4.34 -2.59
N ILE A 25 -12.62 -4.53 -3.85
CA ILE A 25 -12.06 -5.80 -4.32
C ILE A 25 -10.64 -5.94 -3.77
N PRO A 26 -10.33 -7.07 -3.11
CA PRO A 26 -9.02 -7.27 -2.50
C PRO A 26 -7.93 -7.43 -3.54
N TYR A 27 -6.71 -7.05 -3.16
CA TYR A 27 -5.50 -7.39 -3.90
C TYR A 27 -5.11 -8.86 -3.66
N CYS A 28 -4.49 -9.50 -4.64
CA CYS A 28 -4.12 -10.91 -4.55
C CYS A 28 -2.62 -11.06 -4.27
N TYR A 29 -2.26 -11.47 -3.05
CA TYR A 29 -0.88 -11.77 -2.69
C TYR A 29 -0.59 -13.27 -2.65
N GLU A 30 -1.64 -14.09 -2.63
CA GLU A 30 -1.58 -15.55 -2.50
C GLU A 30 -1.06 -16.24 -3.77
N ASP A 31 -1.17 -15.56 -4.93
CA ASP A 31 -0.65 -16.06 -6.20
C ASP A 31 0.86 -15.77 -6.37
N LEU A 32 1.51 -15.03 -5.46
CA LEU A 32 2.94 -14.74 -5.48
C LEU A 32 3.76 -15.82 -4.75
N PRO A 33 5.08 -15.96 -5.01
CA PRO A 33 5.94 -16.88 -4.26
C PRO A 33 5.97 -16.61 -2.74
N ALA A 34 5.81 -15.33 -2.36
CA ALA A 34 5.61 -14.86 -0.99
C ALA A 34 4.73 -13.60 -1.04
N GLU A 35 3.95 -13.30 0.00
CA GLU A 35 3.07 -12.12 -0.05
C GLU A 35 3.86 -10.81 -0.21
N ASN A 36 5.01 -10.71 0.47
CA ASN A 36 5.94 -9.59 0.38
C ASN A 36 6.98 -9.75 -0.75
N PHE A 37 6.70 -10.54 -1.80
CA PHE A 37 7.69 -10.89 -2.83
C PHE A 37 8.40 -9.68 -3.45
N LYS A 38 7.72 -8.54 -3.63
CA LYS A 38 8.32 -7.29 -4.14
C LYS A 38 9.45 -6.72 -3.29
N LEU A 39 9.64 -7.22 -2.08
CA LEU A 39 10.61 -6.76 -1.09
C LEU A 39 11.75 -7.76 -0.92
N THR A 40 11.78 -8.83 -1.72
CA THR A 40 12.81 -9.87 -1.67
C THR A 40 13.87 -9.65 -2.74
N PRO A 41 15.12 -10.12 -2.51
CA PRO A 41 16.17 -10.08 -3.53
C PRO A 41 15.79 -10.81 -4.83
N ASP A 42 14.94 -11.85 -4.74
CA ASP A 42 14.45 -12.58 -5.90
C ASP A 42 13.65 -11.67 -6.85
N TYR A 43 12.84 -10.75 -6.33
CA TYR A 43 12.13 -9.78 -7.15
C TYR A 43 13.08 -8.79 -7.82
N ASP A 44 14.13 -8.33 -7.12
CA ASP A 44 15.10 -7.39 -7.68
C ASP A 44 15.80 -7.97 -8.91
N SER A 45 16.07 -9.28 -8.90
CA SER A 45 16.70 -10.03 -9.99
C SER A 45 15.82 -10.21 -11.24
N LEU A 46 14.51 -9.93 -11.14
CA LEU A 46 13.58 -10.10 -12.26
C LEU A 46 13.81 -9.06 -13.36
N ASP A 47 13.62 -9.50 -14.61
CA ASP A 47 13.55 -8.60 -15.76
C ASP A 47 12.29 -7.70 -15.71
N ALA A 48 12.28 -6.66 -16.54
CA ALA A 48 11.20 -5.67 -16.56
C ALA A 48 9.81 -6.27 -16.86
N ARG A 49 9.75 -7.34 -17.66
CA ARG A 49 8.47 -7.99 -17.97
C ARG A 49 7.98 -8.83 -16.80
N ALA A 50 8.86 -9.60 -16.17
CA ALA A 50 8.53 -10.40 -15.01
C ALA A 50 8.04 -9.53 -13.84
N LYS A 51 8.58 -8.32 -13.66
CA LYS A 51 8.07 -7.34 -12.68
C LYS A 51 6.64 -6.89 -13.00
N VAL A 52 6.29 -6.68 -14.27
CA VAL A 52 4.90 -6.37 -14.69
C VAL A 52 3.97 -7.57 -14.45
N ILE A 53 4.45 -8.81 -14.62
CA ILE A 53 3.67 -10.02 -14.33
C ILE A 53 3.35 -10.10 -12.82
N VAL A 54 4.28 -9.75 -11.94
CA VAL A 54 4.03 -9.64 -10.49
C VAL A 54 2.90 -8.63 -10.22
N ASP A 55 2.93 -7.45 -10.85
CA ASP A 55 1.85 -6.47 -10.71
C ASP A 55 0.50 -6.97 -11.22
N THR A 56 0.53 -7.70 -12.33
CA THR A 56 -0.68 -8.31 -12.90
C THR A 56 -1.28 -9.33 -11.95
N ALA A 57 -0.44 -10.15 -11.29
CA ALA A 57 -0.88 -11.11 -10.27
C ALA A 57 -1.50 -10.40 -9.07
N VAL A 58 -0.88 -9.32 -8.55
CA VAL A 58 -1.41 -8.51 -7.44
C VAL A 58 -2.79 -7.93 -7.77
N LEU A 59 -3.00 -7.51 -9.02
CA LEU A 59 -4.24 -6.88 -9.47
C LEU A 59 -5.26 -7.87 -10.04
N LYS A 60 -5.05 -9.18 -9.91
CA LYS A 60 -5.88 -10.21 -10.55
C LYS A 60 -7.38 -10.05 -10.31
N HIS A 61 -7.80 -9.89 -9.06
CA HIS A 61 -9.22 -9.76 -8.73
C HIS A 61 -9.82 -8.48 -9.29
N LYS A 62 -9.08 -7.37 -9.22
CA LYS A 62 -9.49 -6.08 -9.79
C LYS A 62 -9.59 -6.16 -11.33
N ASN A 63 -8.65 -6.84 -11.98
CA ASN A 63 -8.69 -7.12 -13.41
C ASN A 63 -9.93 -7.93 -13.80
N ASN A 64 -10.22 -9.02 -13.08
CA ASN A 64 -11.43 -9.83 -13.29
C ASN A 64 -12.72 -9.03 -13.19
N TYR A 65 -12.75 -7.97 -12.37
CA TYR A 65 -13.91 -7.12 -12.24
C TYR A 65 -14.02 -6.10 -13.38
N ILE A 66 -12.98 -5.29 -13.59
CA ILE A 66 -13.03 -4.16 -14.52
C ILE A 66 -12.89 -4.59 -15.99
N MET A 67 -12.21 -5.71 -16.26
CA MET A 67 -12.03 -6.29 -17.59
C MET A 67 -12.54 -7.74 -17.60
N ASN A 68 -13.80 -7.93 -17.17
CA ASN A 68 -14.46 -9.23 -17.03
C ASN A 68 -14.82 -9.91 -18.38
N ASN A 69 -13.81 -10.26 -19.16
CA ASN A 69 -14.01 -10.81 -20.51
C ASN A 69 -14.66 -12.20 -20.50
N ASN A 70 -14.28 -13.08 -19.56
CA ASN A 70 -14.85 -14.43 -19.46
C ASN A 70 -16.28 -14.39 -18.89
N GLY A 71 -16.56 -13.53 -17.90
CA GLY A 71 -17.93 -13.30 -17.44
C GLY A 71 -18.83 -12.71 -18.54
N ALA A 72 -18.30 -11.81 -19.37
CA ALA A 72 -19.04 -11.29 -20.53
C ALA A 72 -19.35 -12.40 -21.56
N ARG A 73 -18.39 -13.27 -21.87
CA ARG A 73 -18.60 -14.41 -22.79
C ARG A 73 -19.61 -15.41 -22.25
N ASN A 74 -19.49 -15.78 -20.98
CA ASN A 74 -20.45 -16.67 -20.33
C ASN A 74 -21.85 -16.04 -20.22
N ARG A 75 -21.94 -14.73 -20.00
CA ARG A 75 -23.21 -14.01 -20.06
C ARG A 75 -23.82 -14.05 -21.47
N ALA A 76 -23.01 -13.86 -22.50
CA ALA A 76 -23.46 -13.98 -23.89
C ALA A 76 -24.00 -15.39 -24.20
N LEU A 77 -23.32 -16.42 -23.69
CA LEU A 77 -23.79 -17.81 -23.77
C LEU A 77 -25.12 -18.02 -23.06
N ALA A 78 -25.24 -17.58 -21.80
CA ALA A 78 -26.44 -17.74 -20.98
C ALA A 78 -27.69 -17.07 -21.60
N GLU A 79 -27.50 -15.96 -22.32
CA GLU A 79 -28.60 -15.28 -23.02
C GLU A 79 -28.85 -15.89 -24.39
N GLY A 80 -27.79 -16.27 -25.11
CA GLY A 80 -27.87 -16.87 -26.43
C GLY A 80 -28.60 -18.23 -26.44
N ILE A 81 -28.42 -19.07 -25.41
CA ILE A 81 -29.09 -20.39 -25.33
C ILE A 81 -30.61 -20.31 -25.24
N LYS A 82 -31.16 -19.13 -24.92
CA LYS A 82 -32.60 -18.84 -24.89
C LYS A 82 -33.15 -18.48 -26.27
N MET A 83 -32.26 -18.13 -27.21
CA MET A 83 -32.61 -17.51 -28.50
C MET A 83 -32.25 -18.38 -29.71
N ALA A 84 -31.18 -19.18 -29.62
CA ALA A 84 -30.67 -19.95 -30.75
C ALA A 84 -30.05 -21.27 -30.29
N GLU A 85 -29.98 -22.23 -31.22
CA GLU A 85 -29.28 -23.50 -31.00
C GLU A 85 -27.76 -23.32 -30.97
N TRP A 86 -27.24 -22.38 -31.75
CA TRP A 86 -25.80 -22.10 -31.87
C TRP A 86 -25.50 -20.67 -31.45
N ILE A 87 -24.50 -20.50 -30.58
CA ILE A 87 -24.17 -19.23 -29.93
C ILE A 87 -22.70 -18.88 -30.20
N PHE A 88 -22.47 -17.66 -30.67
CA PHE A 88 -21.17 -17.17 -31.12
C PHE A 88 -20.69 -16.06 -30.16
N PRO A 89 -20.13 -16.40 -28.97
CA PRO A 89 -19.69 -15.42 -27.96
C PRO A 89 -18.35 -14.79 -28.35
N TRP A 90 -18.29 -14.18 -29.54
CA TRP A 90 -17.05 -13.72 -30.16
C TRP A 90 -16.69 -12.30 -29.77
N ASP A 91 -15.41 -11.96 -29.97
CA ASP A 91 -14.89 -10.63 -29.68
C ASP A 91 -15.49 -9.60 -30.66
N GLY A 92 -15.73 -8.36 -30.20
CA GLY A 92 -16.47 -7.35 -30.98
C GLY A 92 -15.77 -6.85 -32.26
N ASN A 93 -14.53 -7.27 -32.51
CA ASN A 93 -13.77 -7.00 -33.72
C ASN A 93 -13.78 -8.16 -34.73
N CYS A 94 -14.57 -9.20 -34.48
CA CYS A 94 -14.80 -10.26 -35.45
C CYS A 94 -15.66 -9.76 -36.62
N PHE A 95 -15.24 -10.09 -37.85
CA PHE A 95 -15.98 -9.83 -39.08
C PHE A 95 -16.07 -11.11 -39.91
N ILE A 96 -17.23 -11.34 -40.50
CA ILE A 96 -17.51 -12.53 -41.30
C ILE A 96 -17.90 -12.06 -42.70
N THR A 97 -17.17 -12.53 -43.71
CA THR A 97 -17.57 -12.35 -45.11
C THR A 97 -18.70 -13.32 -45.46
N ASP A 98 -19.47 -13.06 -46.52
CA ASP A 98 -20.57 -13.95 -46.93
C ASP A 98 -20.08 -15.39 -47.17
N GLY A 99 -18.95 -15.56 -47.85
CA GLY A 99 -18.35 -16.88 -48.08
C GLY A 99 -17.86 -17.58 -46.81
N ALA A 100 -17.33 -16.83 -45.84
CA ALA A 100 -16.98 -17.38 -44.53
C ALA A 100 -18.22 -17.83 -43.77
N TRP A 101 -19.31 -17.05 -43.83
CA TRP A 101 -20.59 -17.37 -43.20
C TRP A 101 -21.20 -18.65 -43.79
N GLU A 102 -21.27 -18.76 -45.12
CA GLU A 102 -21.76 -19.97 -45.81
C GLU A 102 -20.95 -21.21 -45.44
N ASN A 103 -19.62 -21.08 -45.36
CA ASN A 103 -18.78 -22.21 -44.96
C ASN A 103 -19.03 -22.63 -43.50
N ILE A 104 -19.17 -21.66 -42.61
CA ILE A 104 -19.44 -21.90 -41.19
C ILE A 104 -20.78 -22.64 -41.03
N THR A 105 -21.86 -22.12 -41.61
CA THR A 105 -23.20 -22.70 -41.46
C THR A 105 -23.31 -24.10 -42.07
N GLN A 106 -22.77 -24.31 -43.27
CA GLN A 106 -22.74 -25.66 -43.88
C GLN A 106 -21.98 -26.67 -43.02
N ARG A 107 -20.90 -26.25 -42.37
CA ARG A 107 -20.11 -27.13 -41.50
C ARG A 107 -20.81 -27.40 -40.17
N ILE A 108 -21.52 -26.41 -39.61
CA ILE A 108 -22.38 -26.59 -38.43
C ILE A 108 -23.43 -27.67 -38.71
N ASP A 109 -24.13 -27.59 -39.84
CA ASP A 109 -25.16 -28.58 -40.19
C ASP A 109 -24.59 -29.99 -40.32
N ARG A 110 -23.43 -30.13 -40.97
CA ARG A 110 -22.73 -31.43 -41.17
C ARG A 110 -22.18 -32.02 -39.88
N CYS A 111 -21.80 -31.20 -38.93
CA CYS A 111 -21.16 -31.60 -37.68
C CYS A 111 -22.02 -31.26 -36.45
N SER A 112 -23.34 -31.19 -36.63
CA SER A 112 -24.31 -30.76 -35.61
C SER A 112 -24.37 -31.66 -34.38
N HIS A 113 -23.85 -32.89 -34.47
CA HIS A 113 -23.71 -33.82 -33.35
C HIS A 113 -22.62 -33.40 -32.34
N LEU A 114 -21.67 -32.56 -32.75
CA LEU A 114 -20.61 -32.01 -31.88
C LEU A 114 -21.12 -30.79 -31.11
N LYS A 115 -20.56 -30.53 -29.93
CA LYS A 115 -21.00 -29.43 -29.06
C LYS A 115 -20.29 -28.11 -29.35
N TYR A 116 -19.12 -28.14 -29.99
CA TYR A 116 -18.30 -26.96 -30.24
C TYR A 116 -17.81 -26.91 -31.70
N HIS A 117 -17.66 -25.71 -32.24
CA HIS A 117 -16.88 -25.49 -33.46
C HIS A 117 -15.77 -24.49 -33.22
N ILE A 118 -14.55 -24.86 -33.62
CA ILE A 118 -13.36 -24.03 -33.50
C ILE A 118 -13.18 -23.29 -34.82
N VAL A 119 -13.22 -21.96 -34.76
CA VAL A 119 -13.19 -21.07 -35.93
C VAL A 119 -11.85 -20.35 -35.96
N PRO A 120 -10.89 -20.77 -36.81
CA PRO A 120 -9.62 -20.08 -37.00
C PRO A 120 -9.80 -18.58 -37.28
N MET A 121 -8.89 -17.76 -36.77
CA MET A 121 -8.97 -16.31 -36.93
C MET A 121 -7.85 -15.77 -37.83
N GLU A 122 -8.22 -14.94 -38.80
CA GLU A 122 -7.33 -14.22 -39.72
C GLU A 122 -7.16 -12.77 -39.23
N ARG A 123 -5.93 -12.31 -39.00
CA ARG A 123 -5.67 -10.90 -38.71
C ARG A 123 -5.42 -10.15 -40.01
N VAL A 124 -6.34 -9.25 -40.37
CA VAL A 124 -6.11 -8.35 -41.50
C VAL A 124 -5.38 -7.09 -41.07
N GLN A 125 -4.57 -6.53 -41.98
CA GLN A 125 -3.92 -5.22 -41.83
C GLN A 125 -4.67 -4.10 -42.55
N ASP A 126 -5.62 -4.47 -43.40
CA ASP A 126 -6.50 -3.57 -44.13
C ASP A 126 -7.90 -4.16 -44.10
N ASN A 127 -8.87 -3.39 -43.60
CA ASN A 127 -10.25 -3.83 -43.51
C ASN A 127 -10.92 -3.90 -44.89
N ASP A 128 -10.49 -3.07 -45.85
CA ASP A 128 -11.08 -3.03 -47.18
C ASP A 128 -10.75 -4.31 -47.98
N ALA A 129 -9.66 -4.98 -47.64
CA ALA A 129 -9.30 -6.28 -48.23
C ALA A 129 -10.39 -7.35 -48.02
N LEU A 130 -11.20 -7.24 -46.95
CA LEU A 130 -12.30 -8.17 -46.67
C LEU A 130 -13.52 -7.95 -47.56
N LEU A 131 -13.61 -6.82 -48.26
CA LEU A 131 -14.68 -6.52 -49.22
C LEU A 131 -14.42 -7.15 -50.60
N VAL A 132 -13.20 -7.66 -50.83
CA VAL A 132 -12.83 -8.33 -52.07
C VAL A 132 -13.46 -9.73 -52.11
N LYS A 133 -14.27 -9.99 -53.15
CA LYS A 133 -15.08 -11.22 -53.30
C LYS A 133 -14.29 -12.54 -53.16
N ASN A 134 -13.00 -12.53 -53.49
CA ASN A 134 -12.12 -13.70 -53.48
C ASN A 134 -10.99 -13.61 -52.43
N PHE A 135 -11.21 -12.90 -51.32
CA PHE A 135 -10.24 -12.85 -50.22
C PHE A 135 -9.86 -14.26 -49.76
N LYS A 136 -8.56 -14.57 -49.76
CA LYS A 136 -8.03 -15.85 -49.28
C LYS A 136 -7.46 -15.68 -47.88
N ALA A 137 -8.17 -16.20 -46.89
CA ALA A 137 -7.71 -16.22 -45.51
C ALA A 137 -6.59 -17.25 -45.30
N ASN A 138 -5.69 -16.98 -44.35
CA ASN A 138 -4.63 -17.86 -43.91
C ASN A 138 -4.57 -17.87 -42.37
N PRO A 139 -5.63 -18.34 -41.71
CA PRO A 139 -5.89 -18.00 -40.31
C PRO A 139 -4.93 -18.73 -39.37
N PHE A 140 -4.02 -17.97 -38.74
CA PHE A 140 -3.01 -18.49 -37.80
C PHE A 140 -3.17 -17.95 -36.36
N GLU A 141 -4.12 -17.06 -36.08
CA GLU A 141 -4.33 -16.54 -34.73
C GLU A 141 -5.12 -17.50 -33.81
N GLU A 142 -5.19 -17.15 -32.53
CA GLU A 142 -6.07 -17.79 -31.55
C GLU A 142 -7.52 -17.85 -32.07
N PRO A 143 -8.12 -19.05 -32.19
CA PRO A 143 -9.44 -19.21 -32.80
C PRO A 143 -10.58 -18.69 -31.91
N GLN A 144 -11.74 -18.45 -32.54
CA GLN A 144 -13.01 -18.27 -31.85
C GLN A 144 -13.71 -19.63 -31.62
N VAL A 145 -14.68 -19.66 -30.71
CA VAL A 145 -15.44 -20.88 -30.39
C VAL A 145 -16.93 -20.62 -30.56
N ILE A 146 -17.61 -21.52 -31.26
CA ILE A 146 -19.07 -21.59 -31.36
C ILE A 146 -19.55 -22.69 -30.43
N PHE A 147 -20.68 -22.45 -29.76
CA PHE A 147 -21.25 -23.37 -28.78
C PHE A 147 -22.63 -23.81 -29.24
N ARG A 148 -22.92 -25.11 -29.17
CA ARG A 148 -24.29 -25.61 -29.18
C ARG A 148 -24.94 -25.27 -27.84
N ARG A 149 -26.26 -25.12 -27.83
CA ARG A 149 -27.02 -24.70 -26.64
C ARG A 149 -26.86 -25.60 -25.41
N ASP A 150 -26.49 -26.87 -25.61
CA ASP A 150 -26.25 -27.90 -24.58
C ASP A 150 -24.75 -28.20 -24.37
N ALA A 151 -23.87 -27.35 -24.90
CA ALA A 151 -22.46 -27.34 -24.54
C ALA A 151 -22.33 -27.13 -23.02
N GLU A 152 -21.44 -27.86 -22.35
CA GLU A 152 -21.27 -27.82 -20.89
C GLU A 152 -20.04 -27.00 -20.47
N LEU A 153 -18.93 -27.12 -21.19
CA LEU A 153 -17.71 -26.36 -20.94
C LEU A 153 -17.96 -24.86 -21.17
N ARG A 154 -17.45 -24.06 -20.24
CA ARG A 154 -17.57 -22.60 -20.21
C ARG A 154 -16.21 -21.96 -20.01
N PHE A 155 -16.11 -20.66 -20.28
CA PHE A 155 -14.90 -19.90 -19.97
C PHE A 155 -14.70 -19.83 -18.45
N ASP A 156 -13.48 -20.04 -17.96
CA ASP A 156 -13.18 -19.96 -16.53
C ASP A 156 -13.13 -18.49 -16.09
N GLU A 157 -14.13 -18.02 -15.33
CA GLU A 157 -14.22 -16.64 -14.85
C GLU A 157 -13.18 -16.30 -13.77
N SER A 158 -12.45 -17.29 -13.25
CA SER A 158 -11.31 -17.04 -12.36
C SER A 158 -10.07 -16.51 -13.10
N LEU A 159 -9.99 -16.73 -14.42
CA LEU A 159 -8.88 -16.29 -15.27
C LEU A 159 -9.12 -14.89 -15.85
N MET A 160 -8.20 -13.98 -15.55
CA MET A 160 -8.27 -12.59 -15.96
C MET A 160 -7.87 -12.33 -17.41
N TYR A 161 -8.32 -11.20 -17.94
CA TYR A 161 -7.82 -10.67 -19.19
C TYR A 161 -6.28 -10.48 -19.13
N GLY A 162 -5.58 -10.98 -20.16
CA GLY A 162 -4.13 -11.04 -20.19
C GLY A 162 -3.53 -12.37 -19.70
N LEU A 163 -4.27 -13.19 -18.94
CA LEU A 163 -3.82 -14.49 -18.43
C LEU A 163 -4.30 -15.67 -19.30
N LYS A 164 -4.28 -15.48 -20.63
CA LYS A 164 -4.68 -16.49 -21.64
C LYS A 164 -6.07 -17.13 -21.40
N PRO A 165 -7.12 -16.34 -21.10
CA PRO A 165 -8.41 -16.84 -20.60
C PRO A 165 -9.21 -17.72 -21.59
N LYS A 166 -9.04 -17.56 -22.90
CA LYS A 166 -9.69 -18.41 -23.92
C LYS A 166 -8.88 -19.66 -24.24
N ILE A 167 -7.55 -19.57 -24.15
CA ILE A 167 -6.65 -20.71 -24.33
C ILE A 167 -6.94 -21.81 -23.30
N ASP A 168 -7.27 -21.44 -22.06
CA ASP A 168 -7.71 -22.39 -21.04
C ASP A 168 -8.86 -23.27 -21.54
N LEU A 169 -9.91 -22.66 -22.11
CA LEU A 169 -11.04 -23.41 -22.67
C LEU A 169 -10.60 -24.30 -23.84
N LEU A 170 -9.75 -23.80 -24.75
CA LEU A 170 -9.24 -24.61 -25.87
C LEU A 170 -8.49 -25.85 -25.39
N LYS A 171 -7.69 -25.71 -24.33
CA LYS A 171 -7.00 -26.83 -23.71
C LYS A 171 -7.96 -27.80 -23.04
N ARG A 172 -8.96 -27.32 -22.29
CA ARG A 172 -9.99 -28.18 -21.67
C ARG A 172 -10.86 -28.91 -22.71
N LEU A 173 -11.03 -28.32 -23.89
CA LEU A 173 -11.68 -28.96 -25.03
C LEU A 173 -10.79 -29.97 -25.77
N GLY A 174 -9.48 -30.00 -25.50
CA GLY A 174 -8.53 -30.85 -26.22
C GLY A 174 -8.22 -30.36 -27.63
N VAL A 175 -8.31 -29.06 -27.88
CA VAL A 175 -7.97 -28.44 -29.17
C VAL A 175 -6.44 -28.28 -29.25
N PRO A 176 -5.76 -28.94 -30.21
CA PRO A 176 -4.32 -28.83 -30.33
C PRO A 176 -3.92 -27.44 -30.84
N GLY A 177 -2.75 -26.96 -30.42
CA GLY A 177 -2.22 -25.70 -30.91
C GLY A 177 -0.88 -25.31 -30.30
N ILE A 178 -0.40 -24.11 -30.65
CA ILE A 178 0.87 -23.59 -30.12
C ILE A 178 0.88 -23.47 -28.59
N TRP A 179 -0.30 -23.39 -27.99
CA TRP A 179 -0.51 -23.30 -26.54
C TRP A 179 -0.22 -24.57 -25.77
N ASP A 180 -0.09 -25.73 -26.43
CA ASP A 180 0.27 -27.00 -25.78
C ASP A 180 1.66 -26.94 -25.13
N LYS A 181 2.53 -26.07 -25.65
CA LYS A 181 3.86 -25.79 -25.09
C LYS A 181 3.81 -24.88 -23.84
N TRP A 182 2.69 -24.20 -23.58
CA TRP A 182 2.58 -23.20 -22.52
C TRP A 182 2.09 -23.82 -21.22
N LYS A 183 3.01 -24.27 -20.36
CA LYS A 183 2.68 -24.99 -19.12
C LYS A 183 2.34 -24.11 -17.92
N ASN A 184 2.56 -22.80 -18.01
CA ASN A 184 2.55 -21.89 -16.86
C ASN A 184 1.51 -20.76 -17.01
N LEU A 185 0.83 -20.42 -15.91
CA LEU A 185 0.05 -19.20 -15.74
C LEU A 185 0.97 -18.01 -15.43
N TYR A 186 1.85 -18.19 -14.44
CA TYR A 186 2.92 -17.26 -14.06
C TYR A 186 4.26 -17.99 -14.14
N PRO A 187 5.41 -17.28 -14.19
CA PRO A 187 6.72 -17.94 -14.19
C PRO A 187 6.91 -18.97 -13.06
N TRP A 188 6.27 -18.76 -11.91
CA TRP A 188 6.30 -19.61 -10.71
C TRP A 188 5.03 -20.46 -10.50
N LYS A 189 4.03 -20.41 -11.39
CA LYS A 189 2.74 -21.13 -11.23
C LYS A 189 2.38 -21.91 -12.49
N THR A 190 2.33 -23.23 -12.38
CA THR A 190 1.88 -24.13 -13.44
C THR A 190 0.37 -23.99 -13.69
N HIS A 191 -0.04 -24.23 -14.94
CA HIS A 191 -1.42 -24.30 -15.36
C HIS A 191 -1.81 -25.76 -15.54
N GLU A 192 -2.49 -26.33 -14.56
CA GLU A 192 -3.04 -27.68 -14.67
C GLU A 192 -4.36 -27.65 -15.43
N VAL A 193 -4.43 -28.41 -16.52
CA VAL A 193 -5.66 -28.60 -17.28
C VAL A 193 -6.12 -30.04 -17.13
N ARG A 194 -7.40 -30.22 -16.79
CA ARG A 194 -8.05 -31.53 -16.74
C ARG A 194 -9.16 -31.58 -17.79
N PHE A 195 -9.29 -32.71 -18.46
CA PHE A 195 -10.39 -32.93 -19.39
C PHE A 195 -11.67 -33.25 -18.62
N GLU A 196 -12.72 -32.48 -18.89
CA GLU A 196 -14.04 -32.63 -18.30
C GLU A 196 -15.00 -33.32 -19.31
N PRO A 197 -16.16 -33.85 -18.88
CA PRO A 197 -17.19 -34.31 -19.79
C PRO A 197 -17.51 -33.28 -20.88
N GLY A 198 -17.60 -33.74 -22.13
CA GLY A 198 -17.78 -32.87 -23.30
C GLY A 198 -16.48 -32.35 -23.93
N ALA A 199 -15.30 -32.63 -23.36
CA ALA A 199 -14.03 -32.47 -24.05
C ALA A 199 -14.01 -33.27 -25.36
N PHE A 200 -13.20 -32.85 -26.33
CA PHE A 200 -13.06 -33.45 -27.66
C PHE A 200 -14.34 -33.46 -28.52
N SER A 201 -15.44 -32.85 -28.06
CA SER A 201 -16.69 -32.71 -28.83
C SER A 201 -16.65 -31.51 -29.78
N TYR A 202 -15.59 -31.39 -30.58
CA TYR A 202 -15.38 -30.24 -31.46
C TYR A 202 -14.94 -30.62 -32.88
N CYS A 203 -15.12 -29.70 -33.82
CA CYS A 203 -14.44 -29.74 -35.11
C CYS A 203 -13.96 -28.34 -35.54
N TRP A 204 -13.01 -28.30 -36.48
CA TRP A 204 -12.59 -27.06 -37.14
C TRP A 204 -13.63 -26.62 -38.18
N THR A 205 -13.96 -25.34 -38.19
CA THR A 205 -15.04 -24.76 -39.00
C THR A 205 -14.66 -23.39 -39.55
N GLY A 206 -14.67 -23.26 -40.87
CA GLY A 206 -14.52 -21.98 -41.56
C GLY A 206 -13.34 -21.14 -41.08
N TRP A 207 -13.56 -19.83 -41.03
CA TRP A 207 -12.64 -18.84 -40.49
C TRP A 207 -13.39 -17.54 -40.18
N VAL A 208 -12.79 -16.66 -39.38
CA VAL A 208 -13.32 -15.33 -39.08
C VAL A 208 -12.21 -14.29 -39.17
N ALA A 209 -12.51 -13.10 -39.70
CA ALA A 209 -11.56 -12.01 -39.73
C ALA A 209 -11.54 -11.28 -38.38
N ARG A 210 -10.36 -10.87 -37.94
CA ARG A 210 -10.18 -9.85 -36.91
C ARG A 210 -9.91 -8.52 -37.61
N LEU A 211 -10.84 -7.58 -37.45
CA LEU A 211 -10.69 -6.24 -38.03
C LEU A 211 -9.43 -5.54 -37.50
N PHE A 212 -8.74 -4.87 -38.41
CA PHE A 212 -7.61 -4.01 -38.12
C PHE A 212 -8.07 -2.80 -37.32
N SER A 213 -7.36 -2.50 -36.23
CA SER A 213 -7.67 -1.37 -35.35
C SER A 213 -7.25 -0.01 -35.91
N GLY A 214 -6.44 0.03 -36.97
CA GLY A 214 -5.93 1.26 -37.58
C GLY A 214 -4.56 1.72 -37.07
N ASN A 215 -3.88 0.95 -36.20
CA ASN A 215 -2.57 1.32 -35.65
C ASN A 215 -1.47 0.33 -36.08
N LEU A 216 -0.68 0.72 -37.09
CA LEU A 216 0.41 -0.09 -37.68
C LEU A 216 1.59 -0.31 -36.72
N GLU A 217 1.89 0.64 -35.83
CA GLU A 217 3.01 0.53 -34.89
C GLU A 217 2.80 -0.61 -33.88
N GLN A 218 1.54 -0.96 -33.59
CA GLN A 218 1.21 -2.11 -32.75
C GLN A 218 1.47 -3.45 -33.46
N GLU A 219 1.70 -3.50 -34.77
CA GLU A 219 1.76 -4.75 -35.53
C GLU A 219 3.19 -5.33 -35.73
N LEU A 220 4.25 -4.62 -35.34
CA LEU A 220 5.64 -4.97 -35.66
C LEU A 220 6.25 -6.15 -34.86
N SER A 221 5.87 -6.37 -33.59
CA SER A 221 6.39 -7.48 -32.75
C SER A 221 5.35 -8.04 -31.78
N ALA A 222 5.12 -9.36 -31.84
CA ALA A 222 4.19 -10.05 -30.94
C ALA A 222 4.63 -10.01 -29.46
N HIS A 223 5.95 -10.00 -29.22
CA HIS A 223 6.51 -9.93 -27.88
C HIS A 223 6.33 -8.54 -27.26
N GLU A 224 6.66 -7.48 -28.00
CA GLU A 224 6.49 -6.10 -27.54
C GLU A 224 5.02 -5.74 -27.33
N ARG A 225 4.13 -6.22 -28.21
CA ARG A 225 2.67 -6.13 -28.01
C ARG A 225 2.24 -6.73 -26.68
N ALA A 226 2.74 -7.92 -26.34
CA ALA A 226 2.36 -8.59 -25.10
C ALA A 226 2.77 -7.76 -23.89
N ILE A 227 4.01 -7.23 -23.89
CA ILE A 227 4.53 -6.36 -22.83
C ILE A 227 3.73 -5.07 -22.73
N ASN A 228 3.49 -4.38 -23.84
CA ASN A 228 2.76 -3.11 -23.85
C ASN A 228 1.32 -3.28 -23.36
N ARG A 229 0.66 -4.39 -23.71
CA ARG A 229 -0.65 -4.75 -23.19
C ARG A 229 -0.62 -5.05 -21.70
N GLU A 230 0.34 -5.85 -21.22
CA GLU A 230 0.51 -6.16 -19.80
C GLU A 230 0.70 -4.86 -18.99
N LYS A 231 1.56 -3.96 -19.45
CA LYS A 231 1.75 -2.62 -18.86
C LYS A 231 0.49 -1.77 -18.91
N GLY A 232 -0.21 -1.75 -20.05
CA GLY A 232 -1.45 -0.98 -20.22
C GLY A 232 -2.57 -1.46 -19.30
N ILE A 233 -2.71 -2.77 -19.11
CA ILE A 233 -3.65 -3.38 -18.15
C ILE A 233 -3.35 -2.91 -16.73
N VAL A 234 -2.10 -3.05 -16.29
CA VAL A 234 -1.68 -2.63 -14.94
C VAL A 234 -1.93 -1.13 -14.74
N ALA A 235 -1.47 -0.29 -15.67
CA ALA A 235 -1.64 1.15 -15.59
C ALA A 235 -3.11 1.57 -15.54
N PHE A 236 -3.97 0.95 -16.37
CA PHE A 236 -5.40 1.22 -16.38
C PHE A 236 -6.06 0.89 -15.04
N ILE A 237 -5.84 -0.33 -14.52
CA ILE A 237 -6.45 -0.76 -13.25
C ILE A 237 -5.98 0.15 -12.11
N ARG A 238 -4.66 0.39 -12.01
CA ARG A 238 -4.12 1.26 -10.96
C ARG A 238 -4.67 2.67 -11.04
N ASN A 239 -4.82 3.22 -12.24
CA ASN A 239 -5.37 4.56 -12.42
C ASN A 239 -6.82 4.64 -11.94
N GLU A 240 -7.68 3.70 -12.33
CA GLU A 240 -9.08 3.69 -11.94
C GLU A 240 -9.24 3.44 -10.43
N ASP A 241 -8.49 2.49 -9.88
CA ASP A 241 -8.54 2.15 -8.46
C ASP A 241 -8.02 3.29 -7.56
N ARG A 242 -6.85 3.86 -7.89
CA ARG A 242 -6.26 5.00 -7.19
C ARG A 242 -7.17 6.23 -7.26
N LYS A 243 -7.72 6.53 -8.43
CA LYS A 243 -8.62 7.69 -8.62
C LYS A 243 -9.84 7.59 -7.70
N GLU A 244 -10.44 6.42 -7.58
CA GLU A 244 -11.61 6.24 -6.72
C GLU A 244 -11.21 6.19 -5.23
N LEU A 245 -10.15 5.45 -4.87
CA LEU A 245 -9.67 5.34 -3.48
C LEU A 245 -9.36 6.70 -2.85
N PHE A 246 -8.77 7.62 -3.62
CA PHE A 246 -8.34 8.94 -3.15
C PHE A 246 -9.25 10.06 -3.67
N SER A 247 -10.48 9.75 -4.08
CA SER A 247 -11.42 10.75 -4.63
C SER A 247 -11.77 11.87 -3.65
N ASP A 248 -11.85 11.56 -2.37
CA ASP A 248 -12.14 12.51 -1.28
C ASP A 248 -10.87 13.03 -0.58
N PHE A 249 -9.67 12.66 -1.05
CA PHE A 249 -8.42 13.04 -0.42
C PHE A 249 -8.13 14.54 -0.58
N ASN A 250 -7.88 15.21 0.55
CA ASN A 250 -7.39 16.59 0.58
C ASN A 250 -6.08 16.65 1.37
N LYS A 251 -5.00 17.11 0.71
CA LYS A 251 -3.67 17.24 1.33
C LYS A 251 -3.63 18.24 2.50
N ASP A 252 -4.54 19.21 2.54
CA ASP A 252 -4.62 20.25 3.56
C ASP A 252 -5.48 19.85 4.77
N SER A 253 -6.24 18.75 4.67
CA SER A 253 -6.97 18.14 5.79
C SER A 253 -6.04 17.32 6.69
N LEU A 254 -6.39 17.23 7.98
CA LEU A 254 -5.60 16.46 8.94
C LEU A 254 -5.63 14.96 8.60
N ALA A 255 -4.45 14.35 8.51
CA ALA A 255 -4.29 12.97 8.06
C ALA A 255 -4.25 11.97 9.21
N TYR A 256 -3.90 12.39 10.43
CA TYR A 256 -3.83 11.55 11.63
C TYR A 256 -4.88 11.95 12.67
N TYR A 257 -4.86 13.21 13.12
CA TYR A 257 -5.83 13.71 14.09
C TYR A 257 -7.22 13.89 13.47
N CYS A 258 -8.26 13.84 14.30
CA CYS A 258 -9.63 14.02 13.83
C CYS A 258 -9.99 15.50 13.68
N GLU A 259 -10.05 15.97 12.44
CA GLU A 259 -10.43 17.36 12.14
C GLU A 259 -11.80 17.72 12.71
N ASP A 260 -12.81 16.85 12.57
CA ASP A 260 -14.15 17.08 13.14
C ASP A 260 -14.13 17.14 14.68
N THR A 261 -13.36 16.27 15.34
CA THR A 261 -13.19 16.31 16.80
C THR A 261 -12.52 17.60 17.22
N ILE A 262 -11.43 17.99 16.56
CA ILE A 262 -10.68 19.22 16.88
C ILE A 262 -11.57 20.47 16.68
N ILE A 263 -12.35 20.53 15.59
CA ILE A 263 -13.30 21.62 15.34
C ILE A 263 -14.40 21.65 16.41
N SER A 264 -14.93 20.49 16.80
CA SER A 264 -15.98 20.39 17.82
C SER A 264 -15.48 20.86 19.18
N LEU A 265 -14.27 20.45 19.57
CA LEU A 265 -13.59 20.88 20.79
C LEU A 265 -13.37 22.40 20.82
N ARG A 266 -12.93 22.99 19.70
CA ARG A 266 -12.76 24.45 19.58
C ARG A 266 -14.07 25.22 19.77
N ARG A 267 -15.19 24.67 19.30
CA ARG A 267 -16.52 25.31 19.39
C ARG A 267 -17.19 25.13 20.76
N GLY A 268 -16.68 24.23 21.61
CA GLY A 268 -17.31 23.88 22.89
C GLY A 268 -18.68 23.21 22.75
N CYS A 269 -18.97 22.56 21.62
CA CYS A 269 -20.26 21.92 21.38
C CYS A 269 -20.28 20.47 21.92
N GLY A 270 -21.28 20.15 22.76
CA GLY A 270 -21.59 18.78 23.24
C GLY A 270 -21.01 18.45 24.62
N ASN A 271 -21.76 18.69 25.70
CA ASN A 271 -21.32 18.47 27.08
C ASN A 271 -20.83 17.04 27.36
N ASP A 272 -21.48 16.01 26.81
CA ASP A 272 -21.08 14.61 27.01
C ASP A 272 -19.79 14.25 26.25
N SER A 273 -19.46 14.97 25.17
CA SER A 273 -18.25 14.74 24.37
C SER A 273 -16.99 15.38 24.93
N LEU A 274 -17.13 16.44 25.74
CA LEU A 274 -16.00 17.13 26.36
C LEU A 274 -15.37 16.29 27.49
N ASP A 275 -16.17 15.49 28.20
CA ASP A 275 -15.69 14.67 29.32
C ASP A 275 -14.69 13.59 28.87
N ASP A 276 -14.97 12.95 27.72
CA ASP A 276 -14.08 11.96 27.09
C ASP A 276 -12.71 12.52 26.71
N PHE A 277 -12.61 13.82 26.44
CA PHE A 277 -11.36 14.48 26.06
C PHE A 277 -10.74 15.34 27.18
N SER A 278 -11.35 15.40 28.36
CA SER A 278 -10.92 16.27 29.47
C SER A 278 -9.43 16.10 29.84
N LYS A 279 -8.94 14.86 29.97
CA LYS A 279 -7.51 14.58 30.20
C LYS A 279 -6.61 15.06 29.06
N SER A 280 -7.08 14.92 27.82
CA SER A 280 -6.35 15.34 26.62
C SER A 280 -6.22 16.86 26.59
N LEU A 281 -7.32 17.57 26.83
CA LEU A 281 -7.36 19.03 26.88
C LEU A 281 -6.50 19.58 28.02
N SER A 282 -6.59 19.00 29.22
CA SER A 282 -5.79 19.41 30.37
C SER A 282 -4.29 19.20 30.13
N ALA A 283 -3.89 18.04 29.62
CA ALA A 283 -2.49 17.78 29.26
C ALA A 283 -2.01 18.68 28.12
N LEU A 284 -2.88 18.95 27.14
CA LEU A 284 -2.56 19.79 25.99
C LEU A 284 -2.30 21.24 26.41
N GLU A 285 -3.15 21.82 27.26
CA GLU A 285 -2.95 23.17 27.78
C GLU A 285 -1.68 23.26 28.63
N LYS A 286 -1.47 22.31 29.55
CA LYS A 286 -0.27 22.27 30.40
C LYS A 286 1.01 22.20 29.57
N ASN A 287 1.07 21.27 28.61
CA ASN A 287 2.25 21.09 27.75
C ASN A 287 2.48 22.31 26.86
N ALA A 288 1.43 22.91 26.29
CA ALA A 288 1.57 24.10 25.46
C ALA A 288 2.12 25.30 26.25
N GLU A 289 1.67 25.49 27.49
CA GLU A 289 2.19 26.55 28.37
C GLU A 289 3.68 26.33 28.71
N GLU A 290 4.06 25.09 29.04
CA GLU A 290 5.46 24.73 29.29
C GLU A 290 6.34 24.96 28.04
N PHE A 291 5.91 24.48 26.88
CA PHE A 291 6.68 24.56 25.63
C PHE A 291 6.74 25.97 25.05
N LEU A 292 5.83 26.86 25.44
CA LEU A 292 5.93 28.27 25.08
C LEU A 292 7.22 28.91 25.64
N ALA A 293 7.65 28.47 26.83
CA ALA A 293 8.86 28.97 27.50
C ALA A 293 10.16 28.30 27.01
N HIS A 294 10.08 27.17 26.30
CA HIS A 294 11.24 26.48 25.75
C HIS A 294 11.94 27.30 24.65
N PRO A 295 13.24 27.07 24.36
CA PRO A 295 13.91 27.71 23.23
C PRO A 295 13.37 27.22 21.88
N LEU A 296 13.82 27.82 20.78
CA LEU A 296 13.70 27.18 19.47
C LEU A 296 14.84 26.18 19.30
N TYR A 297 14.68 25.21 18.41
CA TYR A 297 15.67 24.16 18.17
C TYR A 297 16.18 24.19 16.74
N SER A 298 17.44 23.81 16.54
CA SER A 298 18.02 23.57 15.22
C SER A 298 19.02 22.43 15.24
N VAL A 299 19.12 21.73 14.11
CA VAL A 299 20.21 20.79 13.80
C VAL A 299 21.60 21.42 13.99
N THR A 300 21.75 22.75 13.95
CA THR A 300 23.05 23.41 14.05
C THR A 300 23.49 23.66 15.49
N GLU A 301 22.64 23.37 16.48
CA GLU A 301 22.89 23.66 17.91
C GLU A 301 23.57 22.49 18.64
N LYS A 302 23.69 21.33 18.00
CA LYS A 302 24.44 20.22 18.54
C LYS A 302 25.90 20.59 18.78
N THR A 303 26.48 20.06 19.85
CA THR A 303 27.88 20.38 20.22
C THR A 303 28.91 19.49 19.51
N THR A 304 28.48 18.52 18.70
CA THR A 304 29.39 17.65 17.93
C THR A 304 29.14 17.81 16.43
N VAL A 305 30.18 17.58 15.63
CA VAL A 305 30.12 17.77 14.17
C VAL A 305 29.82 16.43 13.48
N PRO A 306 28.89 16.38 12.51
CA PRO A 306 28.65 15.16 11.74
C PRO A 306 29.90 14.73 10.94
N PRO A 307 30.01 13.45 10.55
CA PRO A 307 31.12 12.97 9.74
C PRO A 307 31.28 13.67 8.37
N SER A 308 30.25 14.34 7.85
CA SER A 308 30.35 15.17 6.64
C SER A 308 31.16 16.46 6.84
N GLY A 309 31.32 16.93 8.08
CA GLY A 309 31.79 18.28 8.38
C GLY A 309 30.72 19.37 8.19
N ASN A 310 29.53 19.05 7.68
CA ASN A 310 28.44 20.01 7.51
C ASN A 310 27.52 20.00 8.74
N ILE A 311 27.55 21.07 9.54
CA ILE A 311 26.75 21.16 10.78
C ILE A 311 25.22 21.06 10.55
N LYS A 312 24.74 21.31 9.33
CA LYS A 312 23.32 21.23 8.97
C LYS A 312 22.84 19.80 8.69
N ASP A 313 23.75 18.82 8.65
CA ASP A 313 23.39 17.42 8.53
C ASP A 313 22.94 16.86 9.88
N TYR A 314 21.83 16.10 9.87
CA TYR A 314 21.38 15.38 11.06
C TYR A 314 22.42 14.37 11.51
N TRP A 315 22.75 14.38 12.81
CA TRP A 315 23.80 13.60 13.40
C TRP A 315 23.37 12.92 14.68
N HIS A 316 23.56 11.61 14.71
CA HIS A 316 23.40 10.78 15.89
C HIS A 316 24.29 9.53 15.75
N PRO A 317 25.23 9.25 16.65
CA PRO A 317 26.02 8.04 16.59
C PRO A 317 25.21 6.83 17.07
N ALA A 318 25.63 5.63 16.66
CA ALA A 318 25.02 4.40 17.13
C ALA A 318 25.17 4.28 18.67
N PRO A 319 24.09 3.99 19.42
CA PRO A 319 24.11 4.04 20.88
C PRO A 319 25.20 3.22 21.57
N TYR A 320 25.63 2.11 20.98
CA TYR A 320 26.59 1.17 21.58
C TYR A 320 27.94 1.11 20.86
N ALA A 321 28.24 2.08 20.00
CA ALA A 321 29.49 2.11 19.23
C ALA A 321 30.55 2.97 19.93
N TRP A 322 31.62 2.35 20.41
CA TRP A 322 32.70 3.00 21.14
C TRP A 322 34.02 2.97 20.37
N PRO A 323 34.92 3.97 20.57
CA PRO A 323 36.28 3.90 20.08
C PRO A 323 36.98 2.58 20.46
N ASN A 324 37.69 2.00 19.50
CA ASN A 324 38.44 0.78 19.68
C ASN A 324 39.78 1.06 20.40
N PRO A 325 39.98 0.60 21.64
CA PRO A 325 41.22 0.84 22.38
C PRO A 325 42.43 0.15 21.74
N ASP A 326 42.22 -0.84 20.87
CA ASP A 326 43.29 -1.66 20.28
C ASP A 326 43.88 -1.04 18.99
N THR A 327 43.41 0.15 18.60
CA THR A 327 43.81 0.84 17.36
C THR A 327 44.25 2.28 17.65
N PRO A 328 45.36 2.79 17.04
CA PRO A 328 45.89 4.11 17.37
C PRO A 328 44.93 5.29 17.16
N ASP A 329 44.00 5.16 16.22
CA ASP A 329 43.01 6.17 15.86
C ASP A 329 41.61 5.87 16.44
N GLY A 330 41.46 4.79 17.19
CA GLY A 330 40.19 4.36 17.77
C GLY A 330 39.20 3.75 16.78
N LEU A 331 39.61 3.45 15.54
CA LEU A 331 38.73 2.97 14.47
C LEU A 331 39.05 1.53 14.02
N PRO A 332 38.06 0.77 13.54
CA PRO A 332 36.63 1.08 13.56
C PRO A 332 36.05 0.96 14.96
N TYR A 333 35.01 1.74 15.28
CA TYR A 333 34.31 1.63 16.55
C TYR A 333 33.80 0.19 16.77
N ILE A 334 33.93 -0.25 18.01
CA ILE A 334 33.50 -1.58 18.49
C ILE A 334 32.15 -1.48 19.21
N HIS A 335 31.35 -2.54 19.10
CA HIS A 335 30.09 -2.64 19.80
C HIS A 335 30.34 -3.03 21.27
N LYS A 336 29.84 -2.23 22.22
CA LYS A 336 29.84 -2.57 23.65
C LYS A 336 28.40 -2.64 24.14
N ASP A 337 27.85 -3.85 24.14
CA ASP A 337 26.45 -4.08 24.54
C ASP A 337 26.19 -3.60 25.97
N GLY A 338 25.02 -2.99 26.20
CA GLY A 338 24.62 -2.40 27.47
C GLY A 338 25.36 -1.10 27.87
N LEU A 339 26.46 -0.73 27.21
CA LEU A 339 27.20 0.51 27.48
C LEU A 339 26.87 1.57 26.46
N ARG A 340 25.99 2.51 26.81
CA ARG A 340 25.52 3.53 25.87
C ARG A 340 26.46 4.74 25.79
N VAL A 341 26.75 5.22 24.58
CA VAL A 341 27.49 6.47 24.34
C VAL A 341 26.70 7.65 24.95
N PRO A 342 27.31 8.46 25.83
CA PRO A 342 26.62 9.59 26.47
C PRO A 342 26.04 10.58 25.46
N GLY A 343 24.80 10.98 25.68
CA GLY A 343 24.02 11.87 24.83
C GLY A 343 23.18 11.15 23.78
N THR A 344 23.36 9.85 23.56
CA THR A 344 22.56 9.13 22.55
C THR A 344 21.19 8.71 23.05
N ARG A 345 20.93 8.68 24.37
CA ARG A 345 19.57 8.46 24.90
C ARG A 345 18.79 9.76 24.81
N MET A 346 17.58 9.65 24.27
CA MET A 346 16.67 10.78 24.16
C MET A 346 16.40 11.37 25.55
N TYR A 347 16.45 12.71 25.64
CA TYR A 347 16.24 13.50 26.85
C TYR A 347 17.25 13.29 28.00
N GLU A 348 18.33 12.53 27.79
CA GLU A 348 19.36 12.38 28.82
C GLU A 348 20.28 13.61 28.92
N ALA A 349 21.03 13.71 30.02
CA ALA A 349 22.09 14.70 30.16
C ALA A 349 23.13 14.52 29.04
N GLN A 350 23.54 15.62 28.41
CA GLN A 350 24.41 15.63 27.22
C GLN A 350 23.73 15.22 25.91
N SER A 351 22.40 15.05 25.88
CA SER A 351 21.68 14.76 24.63
C SER A 351 21.76 15.88 23.59
N ASN A 352 22.12 17.10 24.00
CA ASN A 352 22.47 18.23 23.13
C ASN A 352 23.78 18.03 22.35
N LYS A 353 24.51 16.92 22.57
CA LYS A 353 25.63 16.54 21.70
C LYS A 353 25.18 16.16 20.30
N TYR A 354 23.94 15.71 20.13
CA TYR A 354 23.40 15.13 18.91
C TYR A 354 21.98 15.63 18.64
N ASP A 355 21.40 15.26 17.50
CA ASP A 355 20.14 15.85 17.04
C ASP A 355 18.88 15.09 17.47
N ARG A 356 19.00 13.86 17.99
CA ARG A 356 17.86 12.98 18.27
C ARG A 356 16.82 13.58 19.21
N THR A 357 17.28 14.26 20.26
CA THR A 357 16.38 14.93 21.21
C THR A 357 15.80 16.21 20.61
N ALA A 358 16.60 16.99 19.88
CA ALA A 358 16.18 18.26 19.33
C ALA A 358 15.08 18.07 18.27
N ILE A 359 15.23 17.10 17.35
CA ILE A 359 14.19 16.81 16.34
C ILE A 359 12.89 16.31 16.98
N GLN A 360 13.00 15.48 18.03
CA GLN A 360 11.81 14.98 18.72
C GLN A 360 11.07 16.10 19.43
N ARG A 361 11.79 17.05 20.05
CA ARG A 361 11.17 18.27 20.61
C ARG A 361 10.46 19.09 19.54
N VAL A 362 11.06 19.24 18.35
CA VAL A 362 10.38 19.92 17.23
C VAL A 362 9.07 19.20 16.89
N PHE A 363 9.05 17.87 16.83
CA PHE A 363 7.81 17.13 16.57
C PHE A 363 6.78 17.29 17.69
N ASP A 364 7.15 16.97 18.92
CA ASP A 364 6.23 16.92 20.07
C ASP A 364 5.71 18.32 20.43
N GLU A 365 6.60 19.31 20.51
CA GLU A 365 6.27 20.66 20.95
C GLU A 365 5.48 21.42 19.89
N THR A 366 5.85 21.33 18.60
CA THR A 366 5.07 21.93 17.51
C THR A 366 3.66 21.35 17.47
N THR A 367 3.53 20.03 17.70
CA THR A 367 2.22 19.35 17.72
C THR A 367 1.35 19.83 18.87
N ALA A 368 1.88 19.85 20.10
CA ALA A 368 1.15 20.38 21.25
C ALA A 368 0.75 21.85 21.07
N LEU A 369 1.69 22.72 20.65
CA LEU A 369 1.45 24.15 20.46
C LEU A 369 0.42 24.43 19.34
N SER A 370 0.49 23.67 18.24
CA SER A 370 -0.45 23.82 17.11
C SER A 370 -1.88 23.39 17.48
N LEU A 371 -2.02 22.24 18.13
CA LEU A 371 -3.30 21.72 18.62
C LEU A 371 -3.90 22.66 19.68
N ALA A 372 -3.11 23.07 20.68
CA ALA A 372 -3.55 24.00 21.72
C ALA A 372 -3.92 25.37 21.15
N GLY A 373 -3.08 25.90 20.26
CA GLY A 373 -3.32 27.19 19.61
C GLY A 373 -4.62 27.20 18.79
N TYR A 374 -4.92 26.10 18.10
CA TYR A 374 -6.17 25.94 17.37
C TYR A 374 -7.38 25.74 18.30
N VAL A 375 -7.32 24.77 19.21
CA VAL A 375 -8.43 24.38 20.10
C VAL A 375 -8.79 25.51 21.06
N PHE A 376 -7.81 26.11 21.72
CA PHE A 376 -8.03 27.18 22.70
C PHE A 376 -8.01 28.59 22.08
N SER A 377 -7.85 28.70 20.76
CA SER A 377 -7.75 29.97 20.05
C SER A 377 -6.70 30.93 20.65
N LYS A 378 -5.52 30.40 21.01
CA LYS A 378 -4.39 31.15 21.62
C LYS A 378 -3.27 31.40 20.58
N PRO A 379 -3.17 32.60 19.96
CA PRO A 379 -2.25 32.86 18.84
C PRO A 379 -0.77 32.66 19.19
N ALA A 380 -0.36 32.95 20.43
CA ALA A 380 1.03 32.82 20.86
C ALA A 380 1.58 31.39 20.70
N TYR A 381 0.74 30.38 20.94
CA TYR A 381 1.13 28.98 20.74
C TYR A 381 1.35 28.68 19.26
N THR A 382 0.44 29.11 18.38
CA THR A 382 0.58 28.92 16.92
C THR A 382 1.78 29.69 16.35
N GLU A 383 2.06 30.90 16.84
CA GLU A 383 3.24 31.67 16.45
C GLU A 383 4.54 30.92 16.83
N LYS A 384 4.61 30.37 18.05
CA LYS A 384 5.75 29.57 18.51
C LYS A 384 5.93 28.32 17.66
N ALA A 385 4.85 27.61 17.33
CA ALA A 385 4.87 26.46 16.44
C ALA A 385 5.42 26.84 15.04
N ALA A 386 4.97 27.96 14.46
CA ALA A 386 5.50 28.46 13.19
C ALA A 386 7.00 28.76 13.25
N LYS A 387 7.48 29.35 14.37
CA LYS A 387 8.92 29.61 14.58
C LYS A 387 9.74 28.33 14.69
N LEU A 388 9.24 27.28 15.35
CA LEU A 388 9.90 25.97 15.42
C LEU A 388 10.05 25.33 14.04
N ILE A 389 8.96 25.32 13.25
CA ILE A 389 8.99 24.80 11.87
C ILE A 389 10.00 25.56 11.03
N ARG A 390 9.95 26.91 11.08
CA ARG A 390 10.88 27.74 10.30
C ARG A 390 12.33 27.45 10.65
N ARG A 391 12.65 27.43 11.95
CA ARG A 391 14.03 27.27 12.43
C ARG A 391 14.64 25.94 11.99
N TRP A 392 13.86 24.86 12.05
CA TRP A 392 14.36 23.51 11.76
C TRP A 392 14.33 23.15 10.28
N PHE A 393 13.36 23.64 9.49
CA PHE A 393 13.15 23.15 8.12
C PHE A 393 13.32 24.21 7.02
N ILE A 394 13.28 25.51 7.35
CA ILE A 394 13.12 26.59 6.35
C ILE A 394 14.27 27.60 6.37
N ASP A 395 14.69 28.04 7.57
CA ASP A 395 15.72 29.06 7.74
C ASP A 395 17.05 28.58 7.14
N GLU A 396 17.56 29.31 6.15
CA GLU A 396 18.76 28.94 5.39
C GLU A 396 19.99 28.73 6.29
N LYS A 397 20.07 29.39 7.45
CA LYS A 397 21.21 29.24 8.36
C LYS A 397 21.10 28.03 9.26
N THR A 398 19.88 27.57 9.55
CA THR A 398 19.63 26.59 10.61
C THR A 398 18.83 25.36 10.20
N ALA A 399 18.29 25.34 8.99
CA ALA A 399 17.49 24.24 8.49
C ALA A 399 18.33 22.97 8.33
N MET A 400 17.75 21.84 8.74
CA MET A 400 18.28 20.51 8.51
C MET A 400 18.34 20.20 7.01
N ASN A 401 19.45 19.62 6.54
CA ASN A 401 19.48 19.07 5.19
C ASN A 401 18.54 17.84 5.12
N PRO A 402 17.76 17.66 4.03
CA PRO A 402 16.67 16.69 3.96
C PRO A 402 17.18 15.25 3.75
N HIS A 403 17.97 14.73 4.69
CA HIS A 403 18.45 13.35 4.73
C HIS A 403 18.87 12.89 6.14
N LEU A 404 18.88 11.57 6.36
CA LEU A 404 19.39 10.93 7.59
C LEU A 404 20.68 10.13 7.32
N THR A 405 21.54 10.61 6.42
CA THR A 405 22.80 9.91 6.09
C THR A 405 23.68 9.64 7.31
N TYR A 406 23.60 10.45 8.37
CA TYR A 406 24.41 10.30 9.57
C TYR A 406 23.59 9.97 10.83
N SER A 407 22.48 9.24 10.68
CA SER A 407 21.76 8.63 11.80
C SER A 407 22.33 7.26 12.19
N GLN A 408 22.56 7.02 13.48
CA GLN A 408 23.14 5.79 14.05
C GLN A 408 24.46 5.35 13.40
N VAL A 409 25.40 6.28 13.23
CA VAL A 409 26.71 5.97 12.62
C VAL A 409 27.60 5.16 13.54
N VAL A 410 28.28 4.16 12.98
CA VAL A 410 29.41 3.46 13.59
C VAL A 410 30.69 3.95 12.90
N MET A 411 31.48 4.77 13.59
CA MET A 411 32.69 5.37 13.01
C MET A 411 33.69 4.29 12.56
N GLY A 412 34.34 4.49 11.42
CA GLY A 412 35.22 3.54 10.75
C GLY A 412 34.49 2.42 10.00
N LYS A 413 33.15 2.42 9.96
CA LYS A 413 32.34 1.48 9.16
C LYS A 413 31.46 2.24 8.17
N ASN A 414 31.04 1.58 7.10
CA ASN A 414 30.09 2.11 6.11
C ASN A 414 30.45 3.53 5.62
N GLN A 415 31.74 3.84 5.44
CA GLN A 415 32.21 5.18 5.05
C GLN A 415 31.71 6.30 6.00
N ASN A 416 31.59 5.99 7.30
CA ASN A 416 31.02 6.85 8.35
C ASN A 416 29.58 7.30 8.07
N ARG A 417 28.80 6.50 7.34
CA ARG A 417 27.36 6.69 7.14
C ARG A 417 26.55 5.80 8.07
N GLY A 418 25.31 6.21 8.29
CA GLY A 418 24.35 5.56 9.17
C GLY A 418 23.93 4.18 8.68
N THR A 419 23.34 3.40 9.57
CA THR A 419 22.64 2.17 9.20
C THR A 419 21.23 2.48 8.72
N ALA A 420 20.60 1.52 8.04
CA ALA A 420 19.18 1.60 7.66
C ALA A 420 18.29 1.85 8.89
N SER A 421 18.55 1.14 9.99
CA SER A 421 17.79 1.25 11.24
C SER A 421 17.72 2.65 11.85
N GLY A 422 18.65 3.55 11.48
CA GLY A 422 18.63 4.94 11.92
C GLY A 422 17.44 5.75 11.38
N LEU A 423 16.82 5.31 10.28
CA LEU A 423 15.66 5.99 9.67
C LEU A 423 14.42 5.99 10.58
N ILE A 424 14.38 5.12 11.59
CA ILE A 424 13.29 5.08 12.58
C ILE A 424 13.26 6.34 13.46
N GLU A 425 14.33 7.14 13.49
CA GLU A 425 14.41 8.34 14.33
C GLU A 425 13.46 9.46 13.85
N THR A 426 13.03 9.45 12.59
CA THR A 426 12.02 10.39 12.06
C THR A 426 10.63 9.77 11.90
N LYS A 427 10.39 8.57 12.44
CA LYS A 427 9.11 7.86 12.27
C LYS A 427 7.89 8.70 12.69
N ASP A 428 8.06 9.58 13.67
CA ASP A 428 7.00 10.37 14.33
C ASP A 428 6.54 11.58 13.52
N MET A 429 7.10 11.78 12.34
CA MET A 429 6.72 12.88 11.47
C MET A 429 5.24 12.83 11.04
N TYR A 430 4.56 11.68 11.16
CA TYR A 430 3.15 11.54 10.80
C TYR A 430 2.22 12.49 11.56
N PHE A 431 2.41 12.68 12.86
CA PHE A 431 1.60 13.63 13.64
C PHE A 431 2.14 15.06 13.53
N PHE A 432 3.45 15.24 13.33
CA PHE A 432 4.04 16.56 13.11
C PHE A 432 3.49 17.22 11.83
N LEU A 433 3.27 16.47 10.75
CA LEU A 433 2.75 17.02 9.50
C LEU A 433 1.30 17.54 9.66
N ASP A 434 0.51 16.99 10.58
CA ASP A 434 -0.77 17.58 10.97
C ASP A 434 -0.61 18.88 11.76
N ALA A 435 0.42 18.98 12.60
CA ALA A 435 0.76 20.22 13.26
C ALA A 435 1.07 21.34 12.25
N VAL A 436 1.83 21.01 11.20
CA VAL A 436 2.11 21.94 10.09
C VAL A 436 0.80 22.36 9.39
N ARG A 437 -0.10 21.42 9.09
CA ARG A 437 -1.44 21.72 8.52
C ARG A 437 -2.27 22.66 9.39
N LEU A 438 -2.17 22.55 10.72
CA LEU A 438 -2.85 23.48 11.63
C LEU A 438 -2.20 24.87 11.62
N VAL A 439 -0.87 24.95 11.66
CA VAL A 439 -0.14 26.23 11.61
C VAL A 439 -0.42 26.97 10.29
N LYS A 440 -0.51 26.25 9.16
CA LYS A 440 -0.87 26.77 7.84
C LYS A 440 -2.19 27.55 7.80
N LYS A 441 -3.13 27.24 8.71
CA LYS A 441 -4.43 27.90 8.80
C LYS A 441 -4.37 29.26 9.54
N SER A 442 -3.21 29.65 10.06
CA SER A 442 -3.02 30.87 10.83
C SER A 442 -2.38 32.00 10.00
N HIS A 443 -2.49 33.24 10.50
CA HIS A 443 -1.82 34.40 9.89
C HIS A 443 -0.29 34.42 10.11
N PHE A 444 0.24 33.47 10.89
CA PHE A 444 1.68 33.33 11.10
C PHE A 444 2.36 32.48 10.04
N TRP A 445 1.64 32.03 9.00
CA TRP A 445 2.16 31.24 7.90
C TRP A 445 2.00 31.99 6.58
N CYS A 446 3.03 31.97 5.73
CA CYS A 446 2.99 32.61 4.42
C CYS A 446 3.30 31.63 3.28
N GLU A 447 3.12 32.07 2.04
CA GLU A 447 3.35 31.25 0.84
C GLU A 447 4.81 30.79 0.71
N ASP A 448 5.78 31.59 1.16
CA ASP A 448 7.20 31.20 1.15
C ASP A 448 7.48 30.07 2.14
N ASP A 449 6.83 30.08 3.31
CA ASP A 449 6.94 28.97 4.27
C ASP A 449 6.36 27.68 3.66
N GLU A 450 5.19 27.78 3.03
CA GLU A 450 4.51 26.67 2.34
C GLU A 450 5.40 26.05 1.27
N LYS A 451 5.97 26.89 0.40
CA LYS A 451 6.84 26.45 -0.67
C LYS A 451 8.07 25.71 -0.12
N LYS A 452 8.76 26.30 0.86
CA LYS A 452 10.01 25.76 1.41
C LYS A 452 9.79 24.47 2.20
N ILE A 453 8.72 24.38 3.01
CA ILE A 453 8.44 23.12 3.73
C ILE A 453 8.07 22.00 2.75
N LEU A 454 7.31 22.29 1.69
CA LEU A 454 6.97 21.30 0.66
C LEU A 454 8.20 20.84 -0.11
N GLU A 455 9.12 21.75 -0.46
CA GLU A 455 10.39 21.42 -1.11
C GLU A 455 11.28 20.55 -0.21
N TRP A 456 11.34 20.84 1.09
CA TRP A 456 12.05 20.04 2.07
C TRP A 456 11.46 18.62 2.16
N CYS A 457 10.14 18.50 2.34
CA CYS A 457 9.45 17.21 2.42
C CYS A 457 9.61 16.37 1.15
N LYS A 458 9.52 16.98 -0.04
CA LYS A 458 9.76 16.31 -1.33
C LYS A 458 11.17 15.77 -1.43
N SER A 459 12.16 16.59 -1.06
CA SER A 459 13.56 16.20 -1.07
C SER A 459 13.84 15.05 -0.10
N PHE A 460 13.25 15.12 1.10
CA PHE A 460 13.42 14.09 2.12
C PHE A 460 12.74 12.77 1.72
N LEU A 461 11.52 12.81 1.19
CA LEU A 461 10.82 11.63 0.67
C LEU A 461 11.61 10.99 -0.48
N ALA A 462 12.12 11.81 -1.41
CA ALA A 462 12.96 11.32 -2.50
C ALA A 462 14.23 10.66 -1.96
N TRP A 463 14.88 11.22 -0.94
CA TRP A 463 16.04 10.62 -0.31
C TRP A 463 15.70 9.30 0.41
N LEU A 464 14.58 9.24 1.14
CA LEU A 464 14.10 8.01 1.79
C LEU A 464 13.85 6.89 0.77
N ASN A 465 13.30 7.21 -0.41
CA ASN A 465 13.03 6.20 -1.43
C ASN A 465 14.27 5.74 -2.21
N ASN A 466 15.28 6.61 -2.38
CA ASN A 466 16.39 6.39 -3.30
C ASN A 466 17.76 6.19 -2.64
N SER A 467 17.90 6.41 -1.34
CA SER A 467 19.16 6.13 -0.63
C SER A 467 19.36 4.64 -0.37
N ASP A 468 20.62 4.21 -0.19
CA ASP A 468 20.92 2.83 0.21
C ASP A 468 20.28 2.45 1.55
N GLN A 469 20.29 3.38 2.52
CA GLN A 469 19.62 3.21 3.82
C GLN A 469 18.12 3.02 3.64
N GLY A 470 17.51 3.83 2.77
CA GLY A 470 16.10 3.75 2.45
C GLY A 470 15.68 2.41 1.83
N ARG A 471 16.42 1.97 0.81
CA ARG A 471 16.21 0.66 0.15
C ARG A 471 16.34 -0.52 1.12
N GLN A 472 17.23 -0.43 2.11
CA GLN A 472 17.39 -1.47 3.13
C GLN A 472 16.28 -1.42 4.18
N GLU A 473 15.92 -0.23 4.66
CA GLU A 473 14.91 -0.05 5.72
C GLU A 473 13.52 -0.46 5.21
N VAL A 474 13.18 -0.08 3.97
CA VAL A 474 11.91 -0.48 3.35
C VAL A 474 11.83 -2.00 3.15
N ALA A 475 12.93 -2.75 3.14
CA ALA A 475 12.91 -4.21 3.01
C ALA A 475 12.88 -4.94 4.38
N ALA A 476 12.90 -4.21 5.50
CA ALA A 476 12.91 -4.83 6.83
C ALA A 476 11.60 -5.61 7.11
N ASN A 477 11.73 -6.81 7.68
CA ASN A 477 10.62 -7.71 8.01
C ASN A 477 10.04 -7.50 9.42
N ASN A 478 10.51 -6.48 10.14
CA ASN A 478 10.11 -6.15 11.50
C ASN A 478 9.55 -4.73 11.56
N ASN A 479 9.35 -4.19 12.76
CA ASN A 479 8.84 -2.85 13.03
C ASN A 479 9.46 -1.73 12.18
N HIS A 480 10.73 -1.86 11.74
CA HIS A 480 11.38 -0.88 10.87
C HIS A 480 10.67 -0.70 9.52
N GLY A 481 10.23 -1.79 8.88
CA GLY A 481 9.56 -1.72 7.58
C GLY A 481 8.24 -0.97 7.65
N VAL A 482 7.49 -1.15 8.75
CA VAL A 482 6.20 -0.47 8.98
C VAL A 482 6.43 0.97 9.42
N ALA A 483 7.48 1.26 10.20
CA ALA A 483 7.87 2.63 10.52
C ALA A 483 8.26 3.41 9.25
N PHE A 484 8.94 2.77 8.30
CA PHE A 484 9.26 3.34 6.99
C PHE A 484 7.97 3.64 6.19
N ASP A 485 7.05 2.68 6.10
CA ASP A 485 5.77 2.86 5.42
C ASP A 485 4.93 3.98 6.08
N LEU A 486 4.89 4.06 7.41
CA LEU A 486 4.19 5.11 8.16
C LEU A 486 4.73 6.51 7.83
N GLN A 487 6.05 6.72 7.93
CA GLN A 487 6.64 8.04 7.72
C GLN A 487 6.56 8.48 6.25
N THR A 488 6.79 7.54 5.31
CA THR A 488 6.72 7.86 3.87
C THR A 488 5.29 8.08 3.41
N TYR A 489 4.30 7.39 4.00
CA TYR A 489 2.89 7.62 3.70
C TYR A 489 2.45 9.01 4.17
N ALA A 490 2.85 9.40 5.38
CA ALA A 490 2.53 10.72 5.91
C ALA A 490 3.16 11.84 5.08
N LEU A 491 4.42 11.67 4.65
CA LEU A 491 5.08 12.60 3.72
C LEU A 491 4.32 12.72 2.39
N ALA A 492 4.00 11.59 1.77
CA ALA A 492 3.30 11.56 0.50
C ALA A 492 1.92 12.25 0.61
N ALA A 493 1.18 11.98 1.70
CA ALA A 493 -0.08 12.65 2.01
C ALA A 493 0.08 14.15 2.27
N PHE A 494 1.19 14.61 2.85
CA PHE A 494 1.46 16.04 3.02
C PHE A 494 1.81 16.74 1.71
N ILE A 495 2.57 16.07 0.85
CA ILE A 495 2.97 16.56 -0.47
C ILE A 495 1.79 16.57 -1.46
N GLY A 496 0.83 15.65 -1.28
CA GLY A 496 -0.23 15.37 -2.24
C GLY A 496 0.17 14.36 -3.32
N ASP A 497 1.18 13.51 -3.04
CA ASP A 497 1.67 12.47 -3.96
C ASP A 497 0.83 11.19 -3.82
N VAL A 498 -0.33 11.20 -4.48
CA VAL A 498 -1.30 10.10 -4.44
C VAL A 498 -0.72 8.80 -5.04
N GLU A 499 0.19 8.89 -6.01
CA GLU A 499 0.83 7.71 -6.58
C GLU A 499 1.73 7.03 -5.55
N GLN A 500 2.56 7.81 -4.86
CA GLN A 500 3.40 7.28 -3.80
C GLN A 500 2.56 6.69 -2.65
N MET A 501 1.44 7.32 -2.28
CA MET A 501 0.50 6.78 -1.28
C MET A 501 -0.08 5.42 -1.71
N TYR A 502 -0.47 5.28 -2.98
CA TYR A 502 -0.99 4.02 -3.51
C TYR A 502 0.07 2.90 -3.50
N GLU A 503 1.30 3.18 -3.91
CA GLU A 503 2.40 2.21 -3.84
C GLU A 503 2.70 1.76 -2.41
N ILE A 504 2.68 2.69 -1.45
CA ILE A 504 2.89 2.37 -0.03
C ILE A 504 1.73 1.52 0.52
N LEU A 505 0.49 1.79 0.11
CA LEU A 505 -0.66 0.97 0.47
C LEU A 505 -0.47 -0.49 0.01
N LEU A 506 -0.14 -0.71 -1.26
CA LEU A 506 0.10 -2.06 -1.79
C LEU A 506 1.23 -2.76 -1.03
N ARG A 507 2.32 -2.03 -0.77
CA ARG A 507 3.46 -2.53 -0.05
C ARG A 507 3.13 -2.90 1.40
N ALA A 508 2.41 -2.04 2.12
CA ALA A 508 1.98 -2.32 3.49
C ALA A 508 1.09 -3.57 3.54
N LEU A 509 0.08 -3.67 2.65
CA LEU A 509 -0.79 -4.84 2.57
C LEU A 509 -0.02 -6.15 2.33
N SER A 510 1.06 -6.10 1.53
CA SER A 510 1.91 -7.26 1.22
C SER A 510 2.72 -7.78 2.41
N ARG A 511 3.03 -6.94 3.41
CA ARG A 511 3.83 -7.31 4.58
C ARG A 511 3.02 -7.89 5.73
N MET A 512 1.72 -7.59 5.81
CA MET A 512 0.89 -7.84 7.00
C MET A 512 1.02 -9.27 7.53
N LYS A 513 0.97 -10.28 6.64
CA LYS A 513 1.10 -11.69 7.03
C LYS A 513 2.49 -12.06 7.54
N GLY A 514 3.55 -11.48 6.99
CA GLY A 514 4.92 -11.73 7.43
C GLY A 514 5.21 -11.21 8.85
N HIS A 515 4.45 -10.22 9.32
CA HIS A 515 4.65 -9.62 10.65
C HIS A 515 3.92 -10.36 11.78
N VAL A 516 2.95 -11.21 11.45
CA VAL A 516 2.08 -11.86 12.44
C VAL A 516 1.84 -13.32 12.05
N ASP A 517 2.18 -14.25 12.93
CA ASP A 517 1.93 -15.67 12.71
C ASP A 517 0.45 -16.06 12.91
N LYS A 518 0.12 -17.33 12.66
CA LYS A 518 -1.24 -17.86 12.79
C LYS A 518 -1.84 -17.75 14.20
N ASN A 519 -1.01 -17.57 15.22
CA ASN A 519 -1.41 -17.45 16.62
C ASN A 519 -1.53 -15.98 17.08
N GLY A 520 -1.13 -15.01 16.25
CA GLY A 520 -1.06 -13.60 16.60
C GLY A 520 0.29 -13.17 17.18
N MET A 521 1.28 -14.06 17.22
CA MET A 521 2.62 -13.73 17.69
C MET A 521 3.40 -13.00 16.60
N GLN A 522 4.20 -12.03 17.00
CA GLN A 522 5.01 -11.21 16.09
C GLN A 522 6.45 -11.74 16.08
N SER A 523 6.70 -12.78 15.29
CA SER A 523 7.92 -13.61 15.38
C SER A 523 9.22 -12.81 15.35
N HIS A 524 9.34 -11.80 14.49
CA HIS A 524 10.54 -10.96 14.41
C HIS A 524 10.76 -10.12 15.69
N GLU A 525 9.69 -9.64 16.31
CA GLU A 525 9.75 -8.85 17.55
C GLU A 525 10.04 -9.72 18.78
N MET A 526 9.64 -11.00 18.74
CA MET A 526 9.90 -11.97 19.83
C MET A 526 11.37 -12.38 19.94
N THR A 527 12.21 -12.04 18.98
CA THR A 527 13.67 -12.28 19.04
C THR A 527 14.42 -11.28 19.93
N ARG A 528 13.74 -10.23 20.40
CA ARG A 528 14.36 -9.09 21.09
C ARG A 528 14.50 -9.32 22.59
N THR A 529 15.33 -8.52 23.26
CA THR A 529 15.50 -8.55 24.72
C THR A 529 14.38 -7.83 25.47
N THR A 530 13.61 -6.98 24.79
CA THR A 530 12.45 -6.25 25.30
C THR A 530 11.19 -6.58 24.49
N THR A 531 10.75 -7.83 24.58
CA THR A 531 9.67 -8.36 23.71
C THR A 531 8.30 -7.70 23.92
N ALA A 532 7.95 -7.28 25.14
CA ALA A 532 6.71 -6.53 25.38
C ALA A 532 6.74 -5.18 24.67
N HIS A 533 7.88 -4.48 24.76
CA HIS A 533 8.09 -3.22 24.04
C HIS A 533 7.92 -3.40 22.52
N TYR A 534 8.65 -4.33 21.91
CA TYR A 534 8.66 -4.46 20.44
C TYR A 534 7.34 -4.96 19.87
N THR A 535 6.65 -5.89 20.55
CA THR A 535 5.32 -6.35 20.10
C THR A 535 4.26 -5.27 20.22
N ALA A 536 4.30 -4.42 21.27
CA ALA A 536 3.42 -3.26 21.37
C ALA A 536 3.79 -2.19 20.33
N PHE A 537 5.07 -1.86 20.22
CA PHE A 537 5.61 -0.85 19.30
C PHE A 537 5.24 -1.11 17.84
N ASN A 538 5.46 -2.33 17.35
CA ASN A 538 5.08 -2.70 15.99
C ASN A 538 3.57 -2.56 15.75
N LEU A 539 2.71 -2.92 16.72
CA LEU A 539 1.27 -2.69 16.61
C LEU A 539 0.90 -1.21 16.60
N HIS A 540 1.55 -0.37 17.41
CA HIS A 540 1.31 1.07 17.37
C HIS A 540 1.60 1.64 15.98
N LEU A 541 2.71 1.24 15.35
CA LEU A 541 3.05 1.68 13.99
C LEU A 541 1.99 1.26 12.96
N TRP A 542 1.55 -0.01 13.00
CA TRP A 542 0.45 -0.49 12.14
C TRP A 542 -0.85 0.27 12.34
N PHE A 543 -1.17 0.59 13.60
CA PHE A 543 -2.43 1.24 13.95
C PHE A 543 -2.42 2.70 13.49
N ASN A 544 -1.30 3.40 13.68
CA ASN A 544 -1.12 4.75 13.16
C ASN A 544 -1.20 4.77 11.63
N LEU A 545 -0.60 3.79 10.94
CA LEU A 545 -0.71 3.68 9.47
C LEU A 545 -2.17 3.41 9.03
N SER A 546 -2.90 2.56 9.76
CA SER A 546 -4.33 2.32 9.52
C SER A 546 -5.16 3.59 9.69
N VAL A 547 -4.82 4.44 10.66
CA VAL A 547 -5.49 5.74 10.86
C VAL A 547 -5.26 6.66 9.67
N LEU A 548 -4.02 6.76 9.17
CA LEU A 548 -3.72 7.55 7.96
C LEU A 548 -4.54 7.04 6.77
N LEU A 549 -4.45 5.74 6.47
CA LEU A 549 -5.17 5.11 5.35
C LEU A 549 -6.70 5.31 5.43
N ARG A 550 -7.27 5.23 6.64
CA ARG A 550 -8.70 5.44 6.85
C ARG A 550 -9.12 6.87 6.50
N ARG A 551 -8.28 7.85 6.86
CA ARG A 551 -8.58 9.28 6.66
C ARG A 551 -8.32 9.75 5.24
N THR A 552 -7.33 9.18 4.56
CA THR A 552 -6.93 9.62 3.22
C THR A 552 -7.52 8.77 2.10
N ALA A 553 -7.82 7.49 2.34
CA ALA A 553 -8.28 6.54 1.32
C ALA A 553 -9.60 5.82 1.68
N GLY A 554 -10.19 6.10 2.84
CA GLY A 554 -11.34 5.37 3.36
C GLY A 554 -11.07 3.89 3.68
N LEU A 555 -9.81 3.45 3.64
CA LEU A 555 -9.41 2.06 3.82
C LEU A 555 -8.98 1.80 5.26
N ASN A 556 -9.48 0.71 5.85
CA ASN A 556 -9.12 0.32 7.21
C ASN A 556 -8.43 -1.04 7.22
N LEU A 557 -7.18 -1.08 7.68
CA LEU A 557 -6.39 -2.31 7.75
C LEU A 557 -6.99 -3.37 8.67
N PHE A 558 -7.95 -3.02 9.53
CA PHE A 558 -8.71 -3.96 10.35
C PHE A 558 -9.75 -4.77 9.55
N ASN A 559 -9.98 -4.44 8.28
CA ASN A 559 -10.85 -5.21 7.38
C ASN A 559 -10.07 -6.18 6.47
N GLU A 560 -8.74 -6.15 6.54
CA GLU A 560 -7.85 -6.92 5.67
C GLU A 560 -7.61 -8.32 6.23
N GLU A 561 -8.36 -9.31 5.73
CA GLU A 561 -8.14 -10.71 6.10
C GLU A 561 -7.01 -11.33 5.26
N ARG A 562 -6.32 -12.31 5.85
CA ARG A 562 -5.32 -13.13 5.19
C ARG A 562 -5.59 -14.60 5.46
N ASP A 563 -5.29 -15.44 4.48
CA ASP A 563 -5.37 -16.88 4.62
C ASP A 563 -4.13 -17.42 5.33
N TYR A 564 -4.33 -18.15 6.42
CA TYR A 564 -3.29 -18.89 7.13
C TYR A 564 -3.68 -20.37 7.11
N ASP A 565 -3.18 -21.09 6.11
CA ASP A 565 -3.39 -22.53 5.92
C ASP A 565 -4.89 -22.91 5.87
N GLY A 566 -5.69 -22.13 5.14
CA GLY A 566 -7.15 -22.32 4.99
C GLY A 566 -8.00 -21.64 6.07
N VAL A 567 -7.38 -20.98 7.05
CA VAL A 567 -8.09 -20.18 8.07
C VAL A 567 -7.90 -18.70 7.77
N LYS A 568 -9.01 -18.00 7.49
CA LYS A 568 -8.99 -16.56 7.24
C LYS A 568 -9.24 -15.78 8.52
N PHE A 569 -8.38 -14.80 8.79
CA PHE A 569 -8.59 -13.80 9.84
C PHE A 569 -7.76 -12.54 9.54
N ASN A 570 -8.05 -11.44 10.25
CA ASN A 570 -7.26 -10.21 10.18
C ASN A 570 -5.98 -10.31 11.06
N PRO A 571 -4.76 -10.22 10.48
CA PRO A 571 -3.51 -10.34 11.23
C PRO A 571 -3.40 -9.36 12.41
N LEU A 572 -3.79 -8.11 12.21
CA LEU A 572 -3.65 -7.05 13.23
C LEU A 572 -4.60 -7.25 14.41
N LYS A 573 -5.85 -7.68 14.16
CA LYS A 573 -6.80 -8.06 15.23
C LYS A 573 -6.27 -9.26 16.01
N LYS A 574 -5.73 -10.27 15.33
CA LYS A 574 -5.16 -11.46 15.97
C LYS A 574 -3.97 -11.10 16.86
N ALA A 575 -3.04 -10.29 16.36
CA ALA A 575 -1.90 -9.80 17.13
C ALA A 575 -2.31 -8.91 18.31
N ALA A 576 -3.27 -8.00 18.11
CA ALA A 576 -3.79 -7.16 19.18
C ALA A 576 -4.44 -8.00 20.28
N SER A 577 -5.27 -8.99 19.93
CA SER A 577 -5.84 -9.90 20.93
C SER A 577 -4.77 -10.73 21.64
N TRP A 578 -3.67 -11.09 20.97
CA TRP A 578 -2.56 -11.81 21.61
C TRP A 578 -1.84 -10.91 22.61
N VAL A 579 -1.49 -9.67 22.24
CA VAL A 579 -0.83 -8.70 23.13
C VAL A 579 -1.74 -8.31 24.31
N LEU A 580 -2.99 -7.92 24.05
CA LEU A 580 -3.96 -7.54 25.09
C LEU A 580 -4.29 -8.69 26.04
N GLY A 581 -4.18 -9.94 25.58
CA GLY A 581 -4.29 -11.14 26.42
C GLY A 581 -3.34 -11.17 27.62
N ARG A 582 -2.29 -10.34 27.62
CA ARG A 582 -1.29 -10.22 28.69
C ARG A 582 -1.40 -8.91 29.47
N ALA A 583 -2.46 -8.11 29.25
CA ALA A 583 -2.64 -6.83 29.94
C ALA A 583 -2.92 -6.99 31.45
N ALA A 584 -3.65 -8.03 31.85
CA ALA A 584 -4.06 -8.28 33.23
C ALA A 584 -3.00 -9.02 34.09
N GLY A 585 -1.86 -9.42 33.52
CA GLY A 585 -0.87 -10.27 34.19
C GLY A 585 0.57 -9.87 33.86
N ASP A 586 1.51 -10.73 34.25
CA ASP A 586 2.92 -10.56 33.93
C ASP A 586 3.23 -10.98 32.51
N TRP A 587 4.23 -10.34 31.93
CA TRP A 587 4.70 -10.66 30.59
C TRP A 587 5.58 -11.92 30.67
N PRO A 588 5.17 -13.06 30.07
CA PRO A 588 5.85 -14.34 30.29
C PRO A 588 7.11 -14.54 29.44
N PHE A 589 7.57 -13.51 28.71
CA PHE A 589 8.71 -13.56 27.81
C PHE A 589 9.80 -12.56 28.22
N LYS A 590 10.95 -12.59 27.55
CA LYS A 590 12.09 -11.73 27.87
C LYS A 590 11.73 -10.24 27.76
N GLN A 591 11.79 -9.52 28.87
CA GLN A 591 11.57 -8.08 28.96
C GLN A 591 12.52 -7.51 30.01
N ILE A 592 13.71 -7.07 29.57
CA ILE A 592 14.79 -6.65 30.48
C ILE A 592 14.62 -5.23 31.05
N ASP A 593 13.79 -4.42 30.40
CA ASP A 593 13.46 -3.05 30.82
C ASP A 593 12.02 -2.99 31.34
N GLU A 594 11.72 -2.00 32.19
CA GLU A 594 10.34 -1.73 32.61
C GLU A 594 9.43 -1.47 31.39
N PHE A 595 8.22 -2.01 31.41
CA PHE A 595 7.23 -1.84 30.36
C PHE A 595 6.02 -1.07 30.88
N ASP A 596 5.72 0.08 30.26
CA ASP A 596 4.52 0.85 30.53
C ASP A 596 3.26 0.13 30.02
N LYS A 597 2.52 -0.50 30.95
CA LYS A 597 1.26 -1.20 30.63
C LYS A 597 0.14 -0.26 30.15
N GLU A 598 0.24 1.05 30.36
CA GLU A 598 -0.76 2.00 29.86
C GLU A 598 -0.77 2.07 28.33
N ARG A 599 0.30 1.63 27.66
CA ARG A 599 0.36 1.52 26.19
C ARG A 599 -0.70 0.59 25.61
N TYR A 600 -1.21 -0.36 26.38
CA TYR A 600 -2.32 -1.21 25.96
C TYR A 600 -3.62 -0.42 25.70
N GLN A 601 -3.77 0.77 26.30
CA GLN A 601 -4.95 1.63 26.11
C GLN A 601 -5.08 2.09 24.66
N HIS A 602 -3.98 2.57 24.05
CA HIS A 602 -3.98 2.94 22.63
C HIS A 602 -4.37 1.77 21.72
N LEU A 603 -3.80 0.58 21.98
CA LEU A 603 -4.11 -0.61 21.18
C LEU A 603 -5.58 -0.99 21.32
N TYR A 604 -6.07 -1.12 22.55
CA TYR A 604 -7.45 -1.51 22.83
C TYR A 604 -8.46 -0.54 22.21
N HIS A 605 -8.35 0.76 22.50
CA HIS A 605 -9.33 1.76 22.04
C HIS A 605 -9.33 1.95 20.53
N THR A 606 -8.20 1.69 19.86
CA THR A 606 -8.12 1.74 18.40
C THR A 606 -8.80 0.52 17.75
N VAL A 607 -8.52 -0.70 18.23
CA VAL A 607 -9.00 -1.94 17.57
C VAL A 607 -10.42 -2.34 18.00
N SER A 608 -10.84 -2.01 19.22
CA SER A 608 -12.14 -2.41 19.80
C SER A 608 -13.33 -1.79 19.07
N ARG A 609 -13.11 -0.70 18.33
CA ARG A 609 -14.11 -0.10 17.41
C ARG A 609 -14.43 -0.99 16.23
N TYR A 610 -13.50 -1.88 15.85
CA TYR A 610 -13.58 -2.74 14.67
C TYR A 610 -13.61 -4.23 15.02
N SER A 611 -13.65 -4.57 16.31
CA SER A 611 -13.70 -5.94 16.80
C SER A 611 -14.53 -6.01 18.09
N PRO A 612 -15.83 -6.36 17.99
CA PRO A 612 -16.68 -6.60 19.16
C PRO A 612 -16.07 -7.64 20.12
N ALA A 613 -15.49 -8.71 19.58
CA ALA A 613 -14.82 -9.75 20.36
C ALA A 613 -13.66 -9.22 21.23
N ILE A 614 -12.83 -8.32 20.69
CA ILE A 614 -11.77 -7.67 21.49
C ILE A 614 -12.37 -6.70 22.51
N ARG A 615 -13.39 -5.94 22.13
CA ARG A 615 -14.08 -5.00 23.04
C ARG A 615 -14.60 -5.73 24.27
N GLU A 616 -15.42 -6.75 24.08
CA GLU A 616 -16.05 -7.54 25.13
C GLU A 616 -15.02 -8.22 26.03
N LYS A 617 -13.98 -8.80 25.43
CA LYS A 617 -12.94 -9.54 26.15
C LYS A 617 -12.09 -8.67 27.07
N PHE A 618 -11.84 -7.41 26.70
CA PHE A 618 -10.84 -6.58 27.39
C PHE A 618 -11.37 -5.26 28.00
N GLN A 619 -12.66 -4.94 27.84
CA GLN A 619 -13.27 -3.72 28.42
C GLN A 619 -13.13 -3.58 29.95
N GLY A 620 -13.04 -4.70 30.68
CA GLY A 620 -12.83 -4.69 32.14
C GLY A 620 -11.36 -4.71 32.57
N VAL A 621 -10.42 -4.82 31.63
CA VAL A 621 -8.98 -4.90 31.89
C VAL A 621 -8.27 -3.58 31.59
N ILE A 622 -8.76 -2.86 30.59
CA ILE A 622 -8.17 -1.60 30.12
C ILE A 622 -8.99 -0.44 30.66
N LYS A 623 -8.31 0.62 31.13
CA LYS A 623 -8.95 1.86 31.58
C LYS A 623 -9.90 2.42 30.50
N SER A 624 -10.95 3.11 30.94
CA SER A 624 -11.88 3.78 30.02
C SER A 624 -11.14 4.79 29.13
N PHE A 625 -11.78 5.21 28.04
CA PHE A 625 -11.19 6.17 27.11
C PHE A 625 -10.86 7.50 27.80
N SER A 626 -11.80 8.05 28.59
CA SER A 626 -11.63 9.27 29.37
C SER A 626 -10.54 9.16 30.46
N GLU A 627 -10.28 7.96 30.96
CA GLU A 627 -9.25 7.71 31.97
C GLU A 627 -7.87 7.42 31.40
N SER A 628 -7.73 7.29 30.08
CA SER A 628 -6.49 6.84 29.45
C SER A 628 -5.36 7.88 29.55
N LYS A 629 -4.12 7.41 29.57
CA LYS A 629 -2.92 8.24 29.42
C LYS A 629 -2.86 8.78 28.00
N VAL A 630 -2.59 10.08 27.90
CA VAL A 630 -2.68 10.83 26.63
C VAL A 630 -1.32 11.24 26.06
N VAL A 631 -0.25 11.19 26.86
CA VAL A 631 1.12 11.48 26.42
C VAL A 631 2.02 10.32 26.84
N PHE A 632 2.72 9.72 25.88
CA PHE A 632 3.64 8.60 26.08
C PHE A 632 5.06 9.01 25.74
N PHE A 633 6.02 8.16 26.09
CA PHE A 633 7.41 8.41 25.71
C PHE A 633 7.58 8.18 24.20
N PRO A 634 8.35 9.00 23.45
CA PRO A 634 8.39 8.90 21.98
C PRO A 634 8.87 7.55 21.42
N HIS A 635 9.65 6.79 22.17
CA HIS A 635 10.03 5.43 21.78
C HIS A 635 8.85 4.44 21.78
N ASP A 636 7.72 4.78 22.39
CA ASP A 636 6.54 3.91 22.45
C ASP A 636 5.75 3.85 21.14
N GLY A 637 5.98 4.80 20.23
CA GLY A 637 5.32 4.87 18.93
C GLY A 637 3.86 5.34 18.98
N ILE A 638 3.45 6.00 20.06
CA ILE A 638 2.10 6.56 20.24
C ILE A 638 2.20 8.08 20.12
N ALA A 639 1.39 8.69 19.27
CA ALA A 639 1.37 10.14 19.13
C ALA A 639 0.94 10.84 20.44
N PRO A 640 1.46 12.04 20.72
CA PRO A 640 0.94 12.84 21.83
C PRO A 640 -0.54 13.18 21.55
N PHE A 641 -1.37 13.09 22.59
CA PHE A 641 -2.81 13.34 22.50
C PHE A 641 -3.52 12.43 21.47
N TRP A 642 -3.07 11.17 21.34
CA TRP A 642 -3.62 10.18 20.40
C TRP A 642 -5.14 9.99 20.50
N THR A 643 -5.74 10.27 21.64
CA THR A 643 -7.20 10.29 21.84
C THR A 643 -7.91 11.27 20.90
N LEU A 644 -7.25 12.37 20.51
CA LEU A 644 -7.77 13.34 19.52
C LEU A 644 -7.77 12.80 18.08
N GLN A 645 -7.27 11.58 17.85
CA GLN A 645 -7.41 10.89 16.56
C GLN A 645 -8.86 10.50 16.26
N GLY A 646 -9.80 10.73 17.18
CA GLY A 646 -11.18 10.27 17.09
C GLY A 646 -11.20 8.76 17.05
#